data_AF-A0A7K1UGL8-F1
#
_entry.id   AF-A0A7K1UGL8-F1
#
_cell.length_a   1.000
_cell.length_b   1.000
_cell.length_c   1.000
_cell.angle_alpha   90.00
_cell.angle_beta   90.00
_cell.angle_gamma   90.00
#
_symmetry.space_group_name_H-M   'P 1'
#
loop_
_entity.id
_entity.type
_entity.pdbx_description
1 polymer ?
#
loop_
_entity_poly.entity_id
_entity_poly.type
_entity_poly.pdbx_seq_one_letter_code
_entity_poly.pdbx_strand_id
1 'polypeptide(L)'
;MRIARFVTDSDPAYGVVTGEPGEEMISQLVGDPFYQGIQEAGQTHKLADVRLVAPIIPRSKLIGVGKNYADHAKEMGGEPPASPLLFLMPNTAVVGPNEPVALPSFSEEVSYEAELAVVIGRICKDVPLERVDEVIFGYTVANDLTARDAQRTDGQWARAKGFDGSAPLGPWIETELDPEGLRICGRLNGNTVQDGNTAQMIFGVPELITYISQAMTLLPGDAILTGTPAGVGLLAEGDTFEAEVEGIGVLRNTFRACAVPPTTPPHSPLSDQETRSPPMSTPTAAPADVPAVDAATPVRVRFCPSPTGTPHVGLIRTALFNWAYARHTGGKLIFRIEDTDATRDTEESYLQLLEALRWLGIDWDEGVETGGPHEPYRQSQRSEIYQDVIAKLRHAGYIYESYSTPEEVEARHQAAGRDPKLGYDNYDRQLTAEQVEAFRAEGREPVLRLRMPDEDITFTDLVRGEITFKAGSTPDFVVVRANGQPLYTLVNPVDDALMEITHVLRGEDLLSSTPRQIALYRALHAVGVAKYMPAFGHLPYVMGEGNKKLSKRDPESNLFHHRDRGFVREGLLNYLALLGWSLSADEDIFTVDELVEHFDVADVLGNPARFDVKKAEAINGTHIRRLDPKDFRDRMVPYLQALGLVGDELSGREAQLLDGAAPLVQERIALLGEGADMMAFLFVADDQLEVEDKAFSGLGDQVLETLDAATSALQGIAESEWTTENIEEALRQALIEGLELKPRKAFGAVRSAVSGRRVSPPLFESMELLGRESSLARLARFRGLVEARG
;
A
#
# COMPACT_ATOMS: atom_id res chain seq x y z
N MET A 1 -1.13 30.39 -0.02
CA MET A 1 -2.45 29.88 0.43
C MET A 1 -2.30 29.09 1.73
N ARG A 2 -3.27 29.20 2.65
CA ARG A 2 -3.29 28.45 3.92
C ARG A 2 -4.05 27.13 3.78
N ILE A 3 -3.37 26.00 3.90
CA ILE A 3 -3.95 24.65 3.85
C ILE A 3 -3.99 24.07 5.26
N ALA A 4 -5.19 23.88 5.80
CA ALA A 4 -5.42 23.32 7.10
C ALA A 4 -5.97 21.89 7.03
N ARG A 5 -5.71 21.11 8.08
CA ARG A 5 -6.40 19.84 8.32
C ARG A 5 -7.31 20.03 9.52
N PHE A 6 -8.56 19.59 9.41
CA PHE A 6 -9.60 19.91 10.40
C PHE A 6 -10.61 18.78 10.57
N VAL A 7 -11.38 18.86 11.66
CA VAL A 7 -12.46 17.93 12.04
C VAL A 7 -13.71 18.74 12.40
N THR A 8 -14.88 18.33 11.91
CA THR A 8 -16.17 18.97 12.17
C THR A 8 -17.03 18.14 13.13
N ASP A 9 -17.24 16.85 12.85
CA ASP A 9 -17.86 15.85 13.76
C ASP A 9 -17.52 14.38 13.35
N SER A 10 -16.69 14.17 12.31
CA SER A 10 -16.35 12.88 11.66
C SER A 10 -14.84 12.78 11.31
N ASP A 11 -14.46 11.99 10.30
CA ASP A 11 -13.06 11.82 9.86
C ASP A 11 -12.35 13.15 9.50
N PRO A 12 -11.01 13.26 9.66
CA PRO A 12 -10.27 14.47 9.32
C PRO A 12 -10.30 14.79 7.82
N ALA A 13 -10.52 16.06 7.48
CA ALA A 13 -10.47 16.57 6.11
C ALA A 13 -9.39 17.65 5.95
N TYR A 14 -8.98 17.91 4.71
CA TYR A 14 -8.18 19.09 4.36
C TYR A 14 -9.08 20.22 3.88
N GLY A 15 -8.63 21.47 4.05
CA GLY A 15 -9.34 22.64 3.56
C GLY A 15 -8.43 23.85 3.34
N VAL A 16 -8.89 24.77 2.49
CA VAL A 16 -8.24 26.07 2.26
C VAL A 16 -8.82 27.09 3.22
N VAL A 17 -7.98 27.73 4.01
CA VAL A 17 -8.38 28.79 4.95
C VAL A 17 -8.29 30.15 4.28
N THR A 18 -9.42 30.84 4.20
CA THR A 18 -9.56 32.16 3.58
C THR A 18 -10.27 33.12 4.53
N GLY A 19 -10.21 34.43 4.26
CA GLY A 19 -10.85 35.45 5.09
C GLY A 19 -9.89 36.15 6.07
N GLU A 20 -10.39 37.25 6.63
CA GLU A 20 -9.67 38.12 7.58
C GLU A 20 -9.63 37.49 8.99
N PRO A 21 -8.65 37.86 9.84
CA PRO A 21 -8.56 37.39 11.21
C PRO A 21 -9.85 37.57 12.02
N GLY A 22 -10.41 36.47 12.52
CA GLY A 22 -11.67 36.42 13.28
C GLY A 22 -12.92 36.13 12.45
N GLU A 23 -12.81 36.17 11.12
CA GLU A 23 -13.90 35.84 10.18
C GLU A 23 -13.47 34.74 9.19
N GLU A 24 -12.42 33.98 9.51
CA GLU A 24 -11.90 32.98 8.59
C GLU A 24 -12.90 31.85 8.29
N MET A 25 -12.89 31.43 7.04
CA MET A 25 -13.65 30.31 6.51
C MET A 25 -12.68 29.23 6.04
N ILE A 26 -13.09 27.97 6.15
CA ILE A 26 -12.37 26.82 5.60
C ILE A 26 -13.21 26.15 4.52
N SER A 27 -12.71 26.18 3.28
CA SER A 27 -13.28 25.44 2.15
C SER A 27 -12.70 24.04 2.13
N GLN A 28 -13.52 23.02 2.36
CA GLN A 28 -13.08 21.63 2.36
C GLN A 28 -12.55 21.21 0.99
N LEU A 29 -11.48 20.41 0.96
CA LEU A 29 -10.93 19.80 -0.26
C LEU A 29 -11.57 18.42 -0.53
N VAL A 30 -11.60 18.01 -1.79
CA VAL A 30 -12.11 16.70 -2.25
C VAL A 30 -11.33 15.54 -1.63
N GLY A 31 -10.03 15.74 -1.35
CA GLY A 31 -9.18 14.72 -0.76
C GLY A 31 -7.84 15.27 -0.28
N ASP A 32 -6.84 14.39 -0.24
CA ASP A 32 -5.50 14.74 0.22
C ASP A 32 -4.78 15.62 -0.84
N PRO A 33 -4.35 16.85 -0.48
CA PRO A 33 -3.80 17.81 -1.43
C PRO A 33 -2.43 17.39 -2.01
N PHE A 34 -1.74 16.44 -1.39
CA PHE A 34 -0.46 15.92 -1.87
C PHE A 34 -0.62 14.93 -3.04
N TYR A 35 -1.84 14.41 -3.27
CA TYR A 35 -2.13 13.42 -4.30
C TYR A 35 -3.17 13.89 -5.31
N GLN A 36 -4.21 14.57 -4.83
CA GLN A 36 -5.33 15.03 -5.67
C GLN A 36 -5.21 16.51 -6.06
N GLY A 37 -4.21 17.22 -5.53
CA GLY A 37 -4.07 18.66 -5.68
C GLY A 37 -5.11 19.44 -4.87
N ILE A 38 -5.11 20.76 -5.01
CA ILE A 38 -6.02 21.66 -4.29
C ILE A 38 -7.32 21.77 -5.09
N GLN A 39 -8.31 20.93 -4.77
CA GLN A 39 -9.63 20.94 -5.37
C GLN A 39 -10.71 21.09 -4.29
N GLU A 40 -11.48 22.17 -4.32
CA GLU A 40 -12.54 22.42 -3.33
C GLU A 40 -13.76 21.51 -3.54
N ALA A 41 -14.24 20.87 -2.46
CA ALA A 41 -15.42 20.01 -2.43
C ALA A 41 -16.75 20.79 -2.37
N GLY A 42 -16.69 22.13 -2.31
CA GLY A 42 -17.86 23.02 -2.22
C GLY A 42 -18.49 23.15 -0.82
N GLN A 43 -18.05 22.34 0.16
CA GLN A 43 -18.44 22.48 1.56
C GLN A 43 -17.55 23.51 2.26
N THR A 44 -18.15 24.42 3.02
CA THR A 44 -17.44 25.48 3.76
C THR A 44 -17.86 25.51 5.22
N HIS A 45 -16.93 25.80 6.11
CA HIS A 45 -17.17 25.97 7.54
C HIS A 45 -16.52 27.26 8.02
N LYS A 46 -17.03 27.85 9.11
CA LYS A 46 -16.26 28.88 9.82
C LYS A 46 -15.08 28.20 10.49
N LEU A 47 -13.89 28.80 10.43
CA LEU A 47 -12.70 28.26 11.08
C LEU A 47 -12.91 28.09 12.60
N ALA A 48 -13.67 29.00 13.22
CA ALA A 48 -14.02 28.94 14.63
C ALA A 48 -14.94 27.76 15.02
N ASP A 49 -15.64 27.17 14.05
CA ASP A 49 -16.59 26.07 14.25
C ASP A 49 -15.94 24.70 14.02
N VAL A 50 -14.65 24.65 13.65
CA VAL A 50 -13.93 23.40 13.38
C VAL A 50 -12.75 23.20 14.33
N ARG A 51 -12.37 21.95 14.57
CA ARG A 51 -11.15 21.63 15.31
C ARG A 51 -9.99 21.43 14.34
N LEU A 52 -9.01 22.31 14.37
CA LEU A 52 -7.75 22.10 13.67
C LEU A 52 -7.00 20.91 14.27
N VAL A 53 -6.41 20.09 13.41
CA VAL A 53 -5.48 19.01 13.76
C VAL A 53 -4.14 19.28 13.06
N ALA A 54 -3.10 18.50 13.35
CA ALA A 54 -1.80 18.69 12.71
C ALA A 54 -1.96 18.75 11.18
N PRO A 55 -1.43 19.78 10.51
CA PRO A 55 -1.71 20.00 9.10
C PRO A 55 -1.02 18.99 8.20
N ILE A 56 -0.07 18.22 8.74
CA ILE A 56 0.48 17.03 8.12
C ILE A 56 0.85 16.01 9.20
N ILE A 57 0.55 14.73 8.95
CA ILE A 57 1.17 13.60 9.64
C ILE A 57 2.02 12.90 8.58
N PRO A 58 3.35 13.08 8.59
CA PRO A 58 4.22 12.50 7.57
C PRO A 58 4.05 10.99 7.45
N ARG A 59 3.80 10.53 6.23
CA ARG A 59 3.58 9.10 5.94
C ARG A 59 4.88 8.30 5.92
N SER A 60 6.02 8.97 5.69
CA SER A 60 7.33 8.34 5.65
C SER A 60 8.21 8.77 6.81
N LYS A 61 8.50 10.07 6.98
CA LYS A 61 9.38 10.54 8.07
C LYS A 61 9.25 12.02 8.41
N LEU A 62 9.59 12.34 9.65
CA LEU A 62 10.04 13.66 10.07
C LEU A 62 11.56 13.66 10.19
N ILE A 63 12.17 14.76 9.76
CA ILE A 63 13.61 14.96 9.83
C ILE A 63 13.87 16.23 10.62
N GLY A 64 14.57 16.13 11.74
CA GLY A 64 15.01 17.29 12.52
C GLY A 64 16.46 17.63 12.24
N VAL A 65 16.78 18.93 12.33
CA VAL A 65 18.14 19.45 12.12
C VAL A 65 18.66 20.06 13.42
N GLY A 66 19.59 19.35 14.04
CA GLY A 66 20.19 19.78 15.31
C GLY A 66 21.17 20.94 15.15
N LYS A 67 21.11 21.91 16.07
CA LYS A 67 22.09 23.01 16.21
C LYS A 67 22.26 23.87 14.95
N ASN A 68 21.17 24.17 14.23
CA ASN A 68 21.21 24.99 13.02
C ASN A 68 21.25 26.51 13.27
N TYR A 69 21.41 26.96 14.52
CA TYR A 69 21.59 28.38 14.87
C TYR A 69 22.86 28.55 15.70
N ALA A 70 23.71 29.52 15.33
CA ALA A 70 25.01 29.68 15.98
C ALA A 70 24.91 30.00 17.47
N ASP A 71 23.95 30.83 17.86
CA ASP A 71 23.76 31.20 19.26
C ASP A 71 23.09 30.08 20.08
N HIS A 72 22.23 29.27 19.46
CA HIS A 72 21.70 28.06 20.10
C HIS A 72 22.79 26.99 20.27
N ALA A 73 23.70 26.82 19.30
CA ALA A 73 24.84 25.92 19.44
C ALA A 73 25.73 26.29 20.65
N LYS A 74 25.98 27.60 20.83
CA LYS A 74 26.71 28.14 22.00
C LYS A 74 25.94 27.96 23.30
N GLU A 75 24.63 28.20 23.31
CA GLU A 75 23.74 27.97 24.46
C GLU A 75 23.84 26.51 24.94
N MET A 76 23.93 25.57 24.00
CA MET A 76 24.11 24.14 24.28
C MET A 76 25.57 23.74 24.56
N GLY A 77 26.47 24.71 24.78
CA GLY A 77 27.86 24.48 25.17
C GLY A 77 28.76 23.92 24.05
N GLY A 78 28.41 24.14 22.78
CA GLY A 78 29.18 23.65 21.63
C GLY A 78 29.41 24.71 20.55
N GLU A 79 30.18 24.32 19.53
CA GLU A 79 30.35 25.10 18.31
C GLU A 79 29.29 24.70 17.26
N PRO A 80 28.95 25.59 16.32
CA PRO A 80 28.15 25.28 15.15
C PRO A 80 28.67 24.04 14.40
N PRO A 81 27.81 23.11 13.97
CA PRO A 81 28.24 21.95 13.20
C PRO A 81 28.71 22.35 11.80
N ALA A 82 29.72 21.65 11.27
CA ALA A 82 30.27 21.91 9.93
C ALA A 82 29.37 21.42 8.77
N SER A 83 28.41 20.55 9.06
CA SER A 83 27.39 20.05 8.13
C SER A 83 26.07 19.82 8.89
N PRO A 84 24.91 19.78 8.21
CA PRO A 84 23.62 19.53 8.87
C PRO A 84 23.63 18.25 9.72
N LEU A 85 23.21 18.35 10.98
CA LEU A 85 23.08 17.21 11.90
C LEU A 85 21.65 16.68 11.86
N LEU A 86 21.45 15.57 11.16
CA LEU A 86 20.12 15.01 10.92
C LEU A 86 19.75 13.96 11.99
N PHE A 87 18.49 13.99 12.42
CA PHE A 87 17.86 12.90 13.15
C PHE A 87 16.45 12.64 12.62
N LEU A 88 15.93 11.44 12.87
CA LEU A 88 14.59 11.04 12.45
C LEU A 88 13.66 10.99 13.64
N MET A 89 12.42 11.42 13.43
CA MET A 89 11.32 11.26 14.39
C MET A 89 10.20 10.43 13.76
N PRO A 90 9.55 9.54 14.54
CA PRO A 90 8.40 8.79 14.06
C PRO A 90 7.21 9.72 13.86
N ASN A 91 6.25 9.29 13.03
CA ASN A 91 5.02 10.06 12.82
C ASN A 91 4.12 10.14 14.08
N THR A 92 4.29 9.22 15.05
CA THR A 92 3.60 9.27 16.35
C THR A 92 4.06 10.43 17.24
N ALA A 93 5.18 11.07 16.92
CA ALA A 93 5.61 12.31 17.56
C ALA A 93 4.69 13.50 17.25
N VAL A 94 3.92 13.46 16.16
CA VAL A 94 3.15 14.61 15.68
C VAL A 94 1.87 14.79 16.48
N VAL A 95 1.62 16.05 16.88
CA VAL A 95 0.41 16.48 17.58
C VAL A 95 -0.08 17.82 17.01
N GLY A 96 -1.40 18.03 16.99
CA GLY A 96 -2.01 19.20 16.36
C GLY A 96 -2.03 20.46 17.22
N PRO A 97 -2.42 21.61 16.66
CA PRO A 97 -2.60 22.84 17.41
C PRO A 97 -3.72 22.71 18.45
N ASN A 98 -3.50 23.28 19.63
CA ASN A 98 -4.37 23.28 20.81
C ASN A 98 -4.64 21.89 21.42
N GLU A 99 -4.04 20.83 20.88
CA GLU A 99 -4.08 19.51 21.51
C GLU A 99 -3.13 19.47 22.72
N PRO A 100 -3.53 18.83 23.83
CA PRO A 100 -2.66 18.71 24.99
C PRO A 100 -1.51 17.75 24.69
N VAL A 101 -0.30 18.11 25.14
CA VAL A 101 0.89 17.28 25.02
C VAL A 101 1.23 16.68 26.37
N ALA A 102 1.30 15.34 26.44
CA ALA A 102 1.71 14.64 27.64
C ALA A 102 3.24 14.67 27.75
N LEU A 103 3.76 15.22 28.85
CA LEU A 103 5.19 15.12 29.16
C LEU A 103 5.52 13.64 29.44
N PRO A 104 6.54 13.05 28.79
CA PRO A 104 6.88 11.65 28.93
C PRO A 104 7.30 11.32 30.37
N SER A 105 6.77 10.23 30.92
CA SER A 105 7.06 9.79 32.30
C SER A 105 8.52 9.41 32.55
N PHE A 106 9.30 9.18 31.49
CA PHE A 106 10.72 8.81 31.58
C PHE A 106 11.67 10.01 31.64
N SER A 107 11.16 11.24 31.54
CA SER A 107 11.98 12.46 31.49
C SER A 107 11.47 13.50 32.48
N GLU A 108 12.39 14.14 33.19
CA GLU A 108 12.11 15.31 34.03
C GLU A 108 12.51 16.63 33.34
N GLU A 109 13.17 16.53 32.17
CA GLU A 109 13.76 17.68 31.48
C GLU A 109 13.32 17.77 30.01
N VAL A 110 12.04 18.05 29.77
CA VAL A 110 11.55 18.31 28.41
C VAL A 110 11.66 19.79 28.09
N SER A 111 12.36 20.13 27.00
CA SER A 111 12.49 21.51 26.53
C SER A 111 11.69 21.77 25.26
N TYR A 112 11.25 23.02 25.08
CA TYR A 112 10.64 23.52 23.85
C TYR A 112 11.70 24.05 22.86
N GLU A 113 11.36 24.03 21.56
CA GLU A 113 12.19 24.56 20.46
C GLU A 113 11.26 25.09 19.36
N ALA A 114 11.03 26.40 19.27
CA ALA A 114 10.18 26.98 18.22
C ALA A 114 10.90 27.01 16.86
N GLU A 115 10.31 26.41 15.82
CA GLU A 115 10.96 26.24 14.52
C GLU A 115 10.04 26.52 13.32
N LEU A 116 10.68 26.88 12.20
CA LEU A 116 10.10 26.73 10.87
C LEU A 116 10.18 25.24 10.48
N ALA A 117 9.10 24.72 9.88
CA ALA A 117 9.10 23.39 9.28
C ALA A 117 8.70 23.45 7.81
N VAL A 118 9.44 22.70 6.99
CA VAL A 118 9.21 22.59 5.54
C VAL A 118 8.44 21.31 5.24
N VAL A 119 7.42 21.39 4.41
CA VAL A 119 6.63 20.24 3.96
C VAL A 119 6.95 19.94 2.49
N ILE A 120 7.32 18.70 2.19
CA ILE A 120 7.67 18.26 0.83
C ILE A 120 6.41 17.94 0.02
N GLY A 121 6.35 18.41 -1.22
CA GLY A 121 5.17 18.28 -2.10
C GLY A 121 5.25 17.20 -3.17
N ARG A 122 6.46 16.71 -3.47
CA ARG A 122 6.67 15.66 -4.48
C ARG A 122 7.83 14.76 -4.09
N ILE A 123 7.86 13.56 -4.67
CA ILE A 123 8.99 12.64 -4.49
C ILE A 123 10.25 13.31 -5.03
N CYS A 124 11.31 13.37 -4.23
CA CYS A 124 12.58 13.95 -4.67
C CYS A 124 13.81 13.26 -4.04
N LYS A 125 14.91 13.27 -4.78
CA LYS A 125 16.19 12.63 -4.46
C LYS A 125 17.29 13.40 -5.20
N ASP A 126 18.42 13.63 -4.54
CA ASP A 126 19.57 14.36 -5.10
C ASP A 126 19.18 15.71 -5.74
N VAL A 127 18.37 16.50 -5.03
CA VAL A 127 17.82 17.77 -5.54
C VAL A 127 18.93 18.83 -5.60
N PRO A 128 19.21 19.44 -6.75
CA PRO A 128 20.15 20.56 -6.84
C PRO A 128 19.53 21.85 -6.28
N LEU A 129 20.37 22.76 -5.80
CA LEU A 129 19.96 23.96 -5.05
C LEU A 129 18.98 24.84 -5.83
N GLU A 130 19.18 24.98 -7.15
CA GLU A 130 18.33 25.77 -8.05
C GLU A 130 16.93 25.17 -8.33
N ARG A 131 16.64 23.95 -7.86
CA ARG A 131 15.35 23.26 -8.05
C ARG A 131 14.62 22.95 -6.74
N VAL A 132 15.14 23.45 -5.61
CA VAL A 132 14.55 23.22 -4.29
C VAL A 132 13.10 23.71 -4.24
N ASP A 133 12.81 24.88 -4.80
CA ASP A 133 11.46 25.46 -4.77
C ASP A 133 10.42 24.59 -5.46
N GLU A 134 10.83 23.77 -6.44
CA GLU A 134 9.93 22.86 -7.14
C GLU A 134 9.40 21.75 -6.23
N VAL A 135 10.13 21.39 -5.16
CA VAL A 135 9.81 20.22 -4.33
C VAL A 135 9.08 20.57 -3.04
N ILE A 136 9.02 21.85 -2.68
CA ILE A 136 8.35 22.33 -1.47
C ILE A 136 6.85 22.46 -1.73
N PHE A 137 6.04 21.88 -0.84
CA PHE A 137 4.59 22.11 -0.82
C PHE A 137 4.25 23.40 -0.09
N GLY A 138 4.94 23.65 1.02
CA GLY A 138 4.76 24.84 1.84
C GLY A 138 5.48 24.71 3.18
N TYR A 139 5.11 25.59 4.11
CA TYR A 139 5.76 25.73 5.40
C TYR A 139 4.74 25.72 6.54
N THR A 140 5.11 25.20 7.69
CA THR A 140 4.29 25.22 8.93
C THR A 140 5.18 25.60 10.11
N VAL A 141 4.57 25.88 11.27
CA VAL A 141 5.31 26.04 12.53
C VAL A 141 5.48 24.68 13.19
N ALA A 142 6.63 24.48 13.83
CA ALA A 142 6.91 23.32 14.67
C ALA A 142 7.36 23.73 16.08
N ASN A 143 7.13 22.83 17.03
CA ASN A 143 7.78 22.85 18.33
C ASN A 143 8.56 21.53 18.48
N ASP A 144 9.88 21.55 18.43
CA ASP A 144 10.72 20.34 18.51
C ASP A 144 11.08 20.01 19.96
N LEU A 145 10.27 19.19 20.62
CA LEU A 145 10.47 18.86 22.02
C LEU A 145 11.63 17.91 22.22
N THR A 146 12.48 18.23 23.21
CA THR A 146 13.60 17.37 23.58
C THR A 146 13.55 16.97 25.04
N ALA A 147 13.51 15.67 25.32
CA ALA A 147 13.86 15.12 26.63
C ALA A 147 15.39 15.15 26.82
N ARG A 148 15.89 16.20 27.50
CA ARG A 148 17.32 16.55 27.58
C ARG A 148 18.14 15.58 28.41
N ASP A 149 17.56 15.04 29.46
CA ASP A 149 18.14 13.97 30.25
C ASP A 149 18.38 12.71 29.38
N ALA A 150 17.36 12.27 28.63
CA ALA A 150 17.47 11.17 27.69
C ALA A 150 18.48 11.45 26.57
N GLN A 151 18.51 12.67 26.04
CA GLN A 151 19.48 13.09 25.01
C GLN A 151 20.93 12.91 25.49
N ARG A 152 21.21 13.23 26.77
CA ARG A 152 22.54 13.11 27.34
C ARG A 152 22.93 11.66 27.61
N THR A 153 21.99 10.81 27.99
CA THR A 153 22.27 9.42 28.38
C THR A 153 22.37 8.46 27.19
N ASP A 154 21.56 8.66 26.15
CA ASP A 154 21.33 7.63 25.15
C ASP A 154 22.38 7.63 24.03
N GLY A 155 23.10 8.74 23.83
CA GLY A 155 24.07 8.89 22.74
C GLY A 155 23.44 8.90 21.33
N GLN A 156 22.11 8.86 21.24
CA GLN A 156 21.29 9.02 20.04
C GLN A 156 20.10 9.93 20.33
N TRP A 157 19.32 10.28 19.30
CA TRP A 157 18.15 11.17 19.44
C TRP A 157 16.77 10.48 19.38
N ALA A 158 16.68 9.21 19.00
CA ALA A 158 15.41 8.51 18.77
C ALA A 158 14.44 8.59 19.97
N ARG A 159 14.91 8.32 21.20
CA ARG A 159 14.04 8.41 22.40
C ARG A 159 13.85 9.84 22.87
N ALA A 160 14.90 10.66 22.76
CA ALA A 160 14.91 12.03 23.25
C ALA A 160 14.07 13.01 22.40
N LYS A 161 13.99 12.75 21.09
CA LYS A 161 13.29 13.57 20.09
C LYS A 161 12.05 12.90 19.52
N GLY A 162 11.89 11.58 19.66
CA GLY A 162 10.84 10.80 18.98
C GLY A 162 9.80 10.18 19.90
N PHE A 163 9.58 10.72 21.09
CA PHE A 163 8.49 10.27 21.97
C PHE A 163 7.13 10.81 21.49
N ASP A 164 6.04 10.16 21.89
CA ASP A 164 4.71 10.55 21.41
C ASP A 164 4.37 12.00 21.80
N GLY A 165 3.94 12.79 20.81
CA GLY A 165 3.68 14.22 20.98
C GLY A 165 4.91 15.13 21.06
N SER A 166 6.13 14.65 20.76
CA SER A 166 7.35 15.46 20.78
C SER A 166 7.50 16.46 19.63
N ALA A 167 6.68 16.35 18.57
CA ALA A 167 6.74 17.23 17.40
C ALA A 167 5.39 17.89 17.08
N PRO A 168 4.87 18.79 17.94
CA PRO A 168 3.73 19.62 17.58
C PRO A 168 3.93 20.36 16.25
N LEU A 169 2.93 20.31 15.37
CA LEU A 169 2.92 20.98 14.05
C LEU A 169 1.62 21.75 13.85
N GLY A 170 1.71 22.96 13.31
CA GLY A 170 0.53 23.76 12.96
C GLY A 170 0.81 25.25 12.77
N PRO A 171 -0.22 26.10 12.73
CA PRO A 171 -1.65 25.74 12.71
C PRO A 171 -2.13 25.19 11.35
N TRP A 172 -1.42 25.50 10.26
CA TRP A 172 -1.69 25.10 8.89
C TRP A 172 -0.40 25.17 8.06
N ILE A 173 -0.44 24.68 6.82
CA ILE A 173 0.63 24.85 5.85
C ILE A 173 0.38 26.13 5.04
N GLU A 174 1.34 27.05 5.03
CA GLU A 174 1.36 28.19 4.11
C GLU A 174 2.15 27.82 2.85
N THR A 175 1.49 27.81 1.70
CA THR A 175 2.08 27.38 0.42
C THR A 175 2.77 28.52 -0.33
N GLU A 176 2.53 29.78 0.06
CA GLU A 176 3.07 30.97 -0.61
C GLU A 176 3.83 31.83 0.39
N LEU A 177 4.96 31.32 0.86
CA LEU A 177 5.83 31.97 1.83
C LEU A 177 7.27 32.01 1.31
N ASP A 178 7.91 33.17 1.44
CA ASP A 178 9.36 33.28 1.31
C ASP A 178 10.00 32.94 2.66
N PRO A 179 10.79 31.85 2.77
CA PRO A 179 11.37 31.44 4.05
C PRO A 179 12.53 32.32 4.51
N GLU A 180 13.00 33.27 3.69
CA GLU A 180 14.14 34.13 4.02
C GLU A 180 13.73 35.28 4.96
N GLY A 181 14.46 35.47 6.05
CA GLY A 181 14.30 36.65 6.91
C GLY A 181 13.06 36.67 7.80
N LEU A 182 12.37 35.55 7.99
CA LEU A 182 11.15 35.45 8.81
C LEU A 182 11.47 35.47 10.30
N ARG A 183 10.72 36.25 11.09
CA ARG A 183 10.81 36.18 12.56
C ARG A 183 10.23 34.86 13.10
N ILE A 184 10.95 34.25 14.05
CA ILE A 184 10.51 33.09 14.83
C ILE A 184 10.41 33.52 16.30
N CYS A 185 9.24 33.34 16.91
CA CYS A 185 9.01 33.73 18.30
C CYS A 185 8.42 32.56 19.10
N GLY A 186 9.04 32.25 20.24
CA GLY A 186 8.53 31.29 21.22
C GLY A 186 8.06 32.03 22.48
N ARG A 187 6.86 31.71 22.97
CA ARG A 187 6.31 32.26 24.21
C ARG A 187 5.91 31.14 25.18
N LEU A 188 6.44 31.20 26.40
CA LEU A 188 6.05 30.33 27.50
C LEU A 188 5.12 31.09 28.44
N ASN A 189 3.89 30.62 28.59
CA ASN A 189 2.86 31.25 29.43
C ASN A 189 2.67 32.75 29.11
N GLY A 190 2.74 33.10 27.83
CA GLY A 190 2.62 34.48 27.32
C GLY A 190 3.90 35.32 27.40
N ASN A 191 4.97 34.83 28.03
CA ASN A 191 6.25 35.53 28.06
C ASN A 191 7.13 35.10 26.90
N THR A 192 7.66 36.05 26.12
CA THR A 192 8.64 35.76 25.06
C THR A 192 9.91 35.16 25.66
N VAL A 193 10.23 33.94 25.24
CA VAL A 193 11.42 33.18 25.66
C VAL A 193 12.37 32.90 24.50
N GLN A 194 11.86 32.89 23.26
CA GLN A 194 12.66 32.83 22.04
C GLN A 194 12.25 33.95 21.09
N ASP A 195 13.22 34.64 20.50
CA ASP A 195 13.01 35.68 19.49
C ASP A 195 14.21 35.66 18.54
N GLY A 196 14.00 35.06 17.38
CA GLY A 196 15.03 34.85 16.37
C GLY A 196 14.51 35.08 14.96
N ASN A 197 15.35 34.78 13.98
CA ASN A 197 15.03 35.00 12.57
C ASN A 197 15.61 33.90 11.69
N THR A 198 14.92 33.47 10.63
CA THR A 198 15.40 32.42 9.72
C THR A 198 16.71 32.80 9.02
N ALA A 199 17.02 34.09 8.85
CA ALA A 199 18.32 34.54 8.33
C ALA A 199 19.51 34.22 9.26
N GLN A 200 19.25 33.78 10.49
CA GLN A 200 20.28 33.35 11.44
C GLN A 200 20.58 31.84 11.35
N MET A 201 19.86 31.09 10.49
CA MET A 201 20.16 29.69 10.23
C MET A 201 21.57 29.55 9.63
N ILE A 202 22.31 28.54 10.09
CA ILE A 202 23.64 28.19 9.55
C ILE A 202 23.48 27.57 8.16
N PHE A 203 22.49 26.69 8.01
CA PHE A 203 22.08 26.07 6.76
C PHE A 203 20.64 26.47 6.45
N GLY A 204 20.42 27.18 5.35
CA GLY A 204 19.09 27.59 4.91
C GLY A 204 18.25 26.42 4.39
N VAL A 205 16.97 26.68 4.11
CA VAL A 205 16.05 25.66 3.58
C VAL A 205 16.58 25.00 2.30
N PRO A 206 17.11 25.74 1.29
CA PRO A 206 17.65 25.12 0.08
C PRO A 206 18.83 24.18 0.35
N GLU A 207 19.74 24.56 1.25
CA GLU A 207 20.88 23.73 1.63
C GLU A 207 20.44 22.46 2.36
N LEU A 208 19.45 22.57 3.26
CA LEU A 208 18.92 21.43 4.00
C LEU A 208 18.27 20.41 3.07
N ILE A 209 17.39 20.83 2.16
CA ILE A 209 16.74 19.91 1.21
C ILE A 209 17.77 19.25 0.28
N THR A 210 18.72 20.04 -0.23
CA THR A 210 19.82 19.52 -1.06
C THR A 210 20.61 18.45 -0.30
N TYR A 211 21.03 18.74 0.93
CA TYR A 211 21.84 17.83 1.74
C TYR A 211 21.08 16.56 2.13
N ILE A 212 19.84 16.70 2.61
CA ILE A 212 19.01 15.58 3.05
C ILE A 212 18.68 14.67 1.86
N SER A 213 18.30 15.25 0.71
CA SER A 213 17.94 14.49 -0.47
C SER A 213 19.11 13.68 -1.06
N GLN A 214 20.37 14.06 -0.77
CA GLN A 214 21.55 13.25 -1.10
C GLN A 214 21.66 11.98 -0.25
N ALA A 215 21.23 12.02 1.01
CA ALA A 215 21.25 10.87 1.90
C ALA A 215 20.03 9.95 1.67
N MET A 216 18.83 10.52 1.49
CA MET A 216 17.58 9.75 1.42
C MET A 216 16.56 10.36 0.46
N THR A 217 15.65 9.53 -0.08
CA THR A 217 14.52 10.03 -0.86
C THR A 217 13.53 10.72 0.07
N LEU A 218 13.08 11.92 -0.29
CA LEU A 218 11.98 12.64 0.36
C LEU A 218 10.67 12.36 -0.40
N LEU A 219 9.59 12.12 0.33
CA LEU A 219 8.26 11.81 -0.21
C LEU A 219 7.28 12.97 0.05
N PRO A 220 6.19 13.10 -0.74
CA PRO A 220 5.13 14.05 -0.45
C PRO A 220 4.62 13.87 0.99
N GLY A 221 4.51 14.97 1.72
CA GLY A 221 4.11 15.01 3.12
C GLY A 221 5.23 14.74 4.13
N ASP A 222 6.46 14.43 3.71
CA ASP A 222 7.60 14.46 4.64
C ASP A 222 7.81 15.89 5.18
N ALA A 223 8.22 16.01 6.44
CA ALA A 223 8.46 17.29 7.09
C ALA A 223 9.91 17.42 7.57
N ILE A 224 10.50 18.60 7.39
CA ILE A 224 11.86 18.96 7.82
C ILE A 224 11.77 20.10 8.84
N LEU A 225 12.18 19.84 10.07
CA LEU A 225 12.29 20.82 11.15
C LEU A 225 13.69 21.45 11.09
N THR A 226 13.73 22.78 10.88
CA THR A 226 14.95 23.47 10.42
C THR A 226 15.92 23.85 11.53
N GLY A 227 15.62 23.57 12.79
CA GLY A 227 16.35 24.03 13.95
C GLY A 227 15.76 25.31 14.55
N THR A 228 16.13 25.57 15.81
CA THR A 228 15.57 26.64 16.65
C THR A 228 16.58 27.75 16.97
N PRO A 229 16.13 29.02 17.13
CA PRO A 229 16.93 30.07 17.76
C PRO A 229 17.20 29.78 19.25
N ALA A 230 18.12 30.53 19.84
CA ALA A 230 18.43 30.45 21.28
C ALA A 230 17.25 30.86 22.17
N GLY A 231 17.31 30.53 23.46
CA GLY A 231 16.22 30.76 24.43
C GLY A 231 15.44 29.50 24.76
N VAL A 232 16.02 28.32 24.49
CA VAL A 232 15.45 27.01 24.81
C VAL A 232 15.36 26.87 26.34
N GLY A 233 14.22 26.38 26.81
CA GLY A 233 13.93 26.23 28.24
C GLY A 233 13.07 25.01 28.51
N LEU A 234 12.95 24.64 29.79
CA LEU A 234 12.17 23.48 30.23
C LEU A 234 10.69 23.80 30.32
N LEU A 235 9.87 22.78 30.05
CA LEU A 235 8.43 22.77 30.21
C LEU A 235 8.04 22.06 31.51
N ALA A 236 7.04 22.60 32.19
CA ALA A 236 6.39 21.98 33.33
C ALA A 236 4.94 21.61 33.01
N GLU A 237 4.36 20.77 33.85
CA GLU A 237 2.91 20.52 33.81
C GLU A 237 2.12 21.84 33.97
N GLY A 238 1.11 22.02 33.13
CA GLY A 238 0.25 23.19 33.12
C GLY A 238 0.76 24.33 32.23
N ASP A 239 2.02 24.26 31.78
CA ASP A 239 2.56 25.27 30.88
C ASP A 239 1.84 25.30 29.54
N THR A 240 1.77 26.47 28.94
CA THR A 240 1.37 26.66 27.55
C THR A 240 2.53 27.26 26.78
N PHE A 241 2.91 26.61 25.68
CA PHE A 241 3.91 27.13 24.77
C PHE A 241 3.26 27.53 23.45
N GLU A 242 3.67 28.68 22.94
CA GLU A 242 3.28 29.19 21.63
C GLU A 242 4.53 29.37 20.77
N ALA A 243 4.56 28.69 19.63
CA ALA A 243 5.53 28.95 18.58
C ALA A 243 4.84 29.76 17.47
N GLU A 244 5.47 30.84 17.04
CA GLU A 244 5.00 31.71 15.97
C GLU A 244 6.09 31.87 14.92
N VAL A 245 5.72 31.72 13.66
CA VAL A 245 6.55 32.09 12.52
C VAL A 245 5.81 33.15 11.71
N GLU A 246 6.51 34.24 11.44
CA GLU A 246 6.01 35.34 10.62
C GLU A 246 5.49 34.84 9.28
N GLY A 247 4.31 35.31 8.88
CA GLY A 247 3.66 34.89 7.63
C GLY A 247 2.90 33.55 7.69
N ILE A 248 3.04 32.75 8.76
CA ILE A 248 2.30 31.48 8.90
C ILE A 248 1.18 31.60 9.95
N GLY A 249 1.53 31.84 11.21
CA GLY A 249 0.58 31.85 12.32
C GLY A 249 1.17 31.31 13.62
N VAL A 250 0.29 31.02 14.58
CA VAL A 250 0.66 30.56 15.94
C VAL A 250 0.26 29.11 16.14
N LEU A 251 1.23 28.27 16.46
CA LEU A 251 1.05 26.93 17.01
C LEU A 251 1.06 27.05 18.54
N ARG A 252 -0.01 26.60 19.19
CA ARG A 252 -0.15 26.63 20.66
C ARG A 252 -0.44 25.23 21.18
N ASN A 253 0.25 24.80 22.23
CA ASN A 253 -0.05 23.56 22.94
C ASN A 253 0.05 23.77 24.45
N THR A 254 -0.76 23.02 25.20
CA THR A 254 -0.68 22.97 26.68
C THR A 254 -0.07 21.65 27.10
N PHE A 255 0.88 21.71 28.04
CA PHE A 255 1.61 20.57 28.54
C PHE A 255 0.95 20.04 29.81
N ARG A 256 0.84 18.74 29.92
CA ARG A 256 0.27 18.06 31.07
C ARG A 256 1.27 17.02 31.53
N ALA A 257 1.32 16.73 32.83
CA ALA A 257 2.03 15.53 33.26
C ALA A 257 1.45 14.34 32.49
N CYS A 258 2.30 13.35 32.20
CA CYS A 258 1.80 12.05 31.77
C CYS A 258 0.69 11.66 32.76
N ALA A 259 -0.52 11.44 32.27
CA ALA A 259 -1.57 10.93 33.12
C ALA A 259 -1.10 9.53 33.56
N VAL A 260 -0.59 9.42 34.79
CA VAL A 260 -0.83 8.20 35.55
C VAL A 260 -2.36 8.07 35.53
N PRO A 261 -2.92 6.95 35.04
CA PRO A 261 -4.37 6.80 35.01
C PRO A 261 -4.91 7.16 36.40
N PRO A 262 -5.98 7.98 36.48
CA PRO A 262 -6.43 8.49 37.76
C PRO A 262 -6.73 7.33 38.70
N THR A 263 -6.20 7.45 39.92
CA THR A 263 -6.71 6.75 41.08
C THR A 263 -8.23 6.98 41.17
N THR A 264 -8.97 5.90 41.30
CA THR A 264 -10.43 5.83 41.36
C THR A 264 -10.99 6.79 42.44
N PRO A 265 -12.15 7.47 42.23
CA PRO A 265 -12.75 8.31 43.28
C PRO A 265 -13.24 7.47 44.47
N PRO A 266 -13.51 8.08 45.64
CA PRO A 266 -13.84 7.33 46.85
C PRO A 266 -15.17 6.59 46.68
N HIS A 267 -15.14 5.27 46.84
CA HIS A 267 -16.34 4.46 46.97
C HIS A 267 -17.16 4.91 48.19
N SER A 268 -18.44 5.26 47.97
CA SER A 268 -19.47 5.14 49.00
C SER A 268 -19.95 3.68 49.08
N PRO A 269 -20.39 3.23 50.26
CA PRO A 269 -20.31 1.82 50.63
C PRO A 269 -21.46 1.02 50.04
N LEU A 270 -21.12 0.02 49.23
CA LEU A 270 -21.99 -1.12 49.01
C LEU A 270 -21.21 -2.39 49.38
N SER A 271 -21.56 -2.86 50.58
CA SER A 271 -21.49 -4.22 51.12
C SER A 271 -20.36 -5.14 50.66
N ASP A 272 -19.55 -5.53 51.66
CA ASP A 272 -18.78 -6.77 51.75
C ASP A 272 -19.27 -7.90 50.82
N GLN A 273 -18.54 -8.13 49.73
CA GLN A 273 -18.33 -9.48 49.21
C GLN A 273 -16.89 -9.61 48.73
N GLU A 274 -16.15 -10.49 49.41
CA GLU A 274 -14.82 -10.94 49.04
C GLU A 274 -14.82 -11.59 47.64
N THR A 275 -14.00 -11.10 46.71
CA THR A 275 -13.49 -11.91 45.61
C THR A 275 -12.00 -11.68 45.44
N ARG A 276 -11.21 -12.63 45.95
CA ARG A 276 -9.78 -12.80 45.64
C ARG A 276 -9.63 -13.01 44.13
N SER A 277 -8.67 -12.33 43.49
CA SER A 277 -8.16 -12.74 42.18
C SER A 277 -7.74 -14.21 42.25
N PRO A 278 -8.15 -15.06 41.29
CA PRO A 278 -7.76 -16.46 41.30
C PRO A 278 -6.22 -16.59 41.24
N PRO A 279 -5.63 -17.59 41.90
CA PRO A 279 -4.19 -17.80 41.88
C PRO A 279 -3.70 -17.98 40.44
N MET A 280 -2.55 -17.39 40.10
CA MET A 280 -1.88 -17.65 38.82
C MET A 280 -1.62 -19.16 38.69
N SER A 281 -2.23 -19.80 37.70
CA SER A 281 -1.93 -21.17 37.34
C SER A 281 -0.50 -21.27 36.86
N THR A 282 0.24 -22.30 37.31
CA THR A 282 1.61 -22.56 36.87
C THR A 282 1.66 -22.73 35.34
N PRO A 283 2.59 -22.07 34.62
CA PRO A 283 2.68 -22.20 33.17
C PRO A 283 2.85 -23.65 32.73
N THR A 284 1.93 -24.15 31.91
CA THR A 284 1.87 -25.54 31.44
C THR A 284 1.76 -25.63 29.92
N ALA A 285 2.32 -26.67 29.32
CA ALA A 285 2.17 -26.92 27.89
C ALA A 285 0.82 -27.62 27.62
N ALA A 286 0.22 -27.35 26.47
CA ALA A 286 -1.01 -28.00 26.06
C ALA A 286 -0.77 -29.48 25.68
N PRO A 287 -1.72 -30.38 25.96
CA PRO A 287 -1.62 -31.79 25.57
C PRO A 287 -1.54 -31.95 24.05
N ALA A 288 -0.86 -33.00 23.59
CA ALA A 288 -0.62 -33.23 22.17
C ALA A 288 -1.88 -33.67 21.39
N ASP A 289 -2.84 -34.28 22.08
CA ASP A 289 -3.99 -34.94 21.48
C ASP A 289 -5.04 -33.90 21.03
N VAL A 290 -5.06 -33.63 19.72
CA VAL A 290 -6.08 -32.84 19.04
C VAL A 290 -6.54 -33.68 17.84
N PRO A 291 -7.85 -33.94 17.67
CA PRO A 291 -8.35 -34.60 16.48
C PRO A 291 -7.90 -33.86 15.22
N ALA A 292 -7.31 -34.55 14.26
CA ALA A 292 -7.03 -33.97 12.95
C ALA A 292 -8.29 -33.97 12.09
N VAL A 293 -8.37 -33.07 11.11
CA VAL A 293 -9.38 -33.18 10.04
C VAL A 293 -9.20 -34.49 9.27
N ASP A 294 -10.31 -35.09 8.85
CA ASP A 294 -10.33 -36.29 8.03
C ASP A 294 -11.13 -36.07 6.74
N ALA A 295 -11.23 -37.10 5.90
CA ALA A 295 -11.94 -37.03 4.63
C ALA A 295 -13.46 -36.82 4.77
N ALA A 296 -14.05 -37.01 5.96
CA ALA A 296 -15.46 -36.77 6.21
C ALA A 296 -15.73 -35.33 6.70
N THR A 297 -14.72 -34.61 7.19
CA THR A 297 -14.86 -33.21 7.60
C THR A 297 -15.11 -32.30 6.37
N PRO A 298 -16.24 -31.56 6.30
CA PRO A 298 -16.52 -30.67 5.17
C PRO A 298 -15.44 -29.61 5.00
N VAL A 299 -14.93 -29.45 3.77
CA VAL A 299 -13.84 -28.51 3.49
C VAL A 299 -14.27 -27.07 3.76
N ARG A 300 -13.49 -26.41 4.60
CA ARG A 300 -13.51 -24.97 4.87
C ARG A 300 -12.09 -24.44 4.76
N VAL A 301 -11.90 -23.50 3.85
CA VAL A 301 -10.63 -22.82 3.55
C VAL A 301 -10.81 -21.33 3.69
N ARG A 302 -9.72 -20.57 3.79
CA ARG A 302 -9.79 -19.11 3.91
C ARG A 302 -8.83 -18.37 3.01
N PHE A 303 -9.27 -17.21 2.55
CA PHE A 303 -8.42 -16.13 2.11
C PHE A 303 -8.38 -15.06 3.21
N CYS A 304 -7.20 -14.81 3.77
CA CYS A 304 -7.03 -13.93 4.95
C CYS A 304 -5.95 -12.84 4.78
N PRO A 305 -6.10 -11.90 3.82
CA PRO A 305 -5.11 -10.85 3.60
C PRO A 305 -5.17 -9.75 4.67
N SER A 306 -4.02 -9.11 4.91
CA SER A 306 -3.96 -7.79 5.56
C SER A 306 -4.08 -6.68 4.50
N PRO A 307 -4.92 -5.65 4.72
CA PRO A 307 -5.15 -4.57 3.75
C PRO A 307 -4.06 -3.49 3.80
N THR A 308 -2.81 -3.86 3.46
CA THR A 308 -1.62 -2.99 3.60
C THR A 308 -0.98 -2.58 2.27
N GLY A 309 -1.74 -2.57 1.18
CA GLY A 309 -1.27 -2.19 -0.15
C GLY A 309 -1.99 -2.94 -1.27
N THR A 310 -1.47 -2.77 -2.49
CA THR A 310 -2.09 -3.31 -3.70
C THR A 310 -2.10 -4.85 -3.72
N PRO A 311 -3.16 -5.48 -4.28
CA PRO A 311 -3.25 -6.93 -4.39
C PRO A 311 -2.13 -7.49 -5.28
N HIS A 312 -1.21 -8.25 -4.68
CA HIS A 312 -0.09 -8.83 -5.42
C HIS A 312 -0.41 -10.23 -5.97
N VAL A 313 0.15 -10.61 -7.13
CA VAL A 313 -0.16 -11.86 -7.84
C VAL A 313 0.04 -13.13 -7.01
N GLY A 314 1.04 -13.18 -6.12
CA GLY A 314 1.24 -14.32 -5.22
C GLY A 314 0.13 -14.48 -4.16
N LEU A 315 -0.45 -13.37 -3.70
CA LEU A 315 -1.62 -13.36 -2.81
C LEU A 315 -2.86 -13.80 -3.57
N ILE A 316 -3.04 -13.30 -4.80
CA ILE A 316 -4.15 -13.69 -5.68
C ILE A 316 -4.09 -15.17 -6.03
N ARG A 317 -2.92 -15.73 -6.32
CA ARG A 317 -2.75 -17.18 -6.49
C ARG A 317 -3.19 -17.95 -5.23
N THR A 318 -2.89 -17.44 -4.04
CA THR A 318 -3.34 -18.05 -2.79
C THR A 318 -4.87 -18.01 -2.69
N ALA A 319 -5.51 -16.89 -3.04
CA ALA A 319 -6.97 -16.80 -3.12
C ALA A 319 -7.54 -17.81 -4.13
N LEU A 320 -6.96 -17.88 -5.33
CA LEU A 320 -7.36 -18.79 -6.40
C LEU A 320 -7.30 -20.25 -5.99
N PHE A 321 -6.22 -20.69 -5.33
CA PHE A 321 -6.07 -22.09 -4.91
C PHE A 321 -7.04 -22.46 -3.78
N ASN A 322 -7.27 -21.56 -2.82
CA ASN A 322 -8.30 -21.80 -1.81
C ASN A 322 -9.69 -21.86 -2.47
N TRP A 323 -9.99 -20.94 -3.38
CA TRP A 323 -11.27 -20.91 -4.10
C TRP A 323 -11.49 -22.16 -4.94
N ALA A 324 -10.51 -22.54 -5.77
CA ALA A 324 -10.60 -23.72 -6.62
C ALA A 324 -10.76 -24.99 -5.79
N TYR A 325 -10.01 -25.14 -4.69
CA TYR A 325 -10.15 -26.29 -3.78
C TYR A 325 -11.52 -26.34 -3.10
N ALA A 326 -12.05 -25.20 -2.64
CA ALA A 326 -13.39 -25.12 -2.08
C ALA A 326 -14.44 -25.54 -3.10
N ARG A 327 -14.37 -25.01 -4.33
CA ARG A 327 -15.33 -25.32 -5.39
C ARG A 327 -15.22 -26.78 -5.84
N HIS A 328 -14.01 -27.30 -6.02
CA HIS A 328 -13.74 -28.70 -6.39
C HIS A 328 -14.36 -29.69 -5.39
N THR A 329 -14.20 -29.42 -4.10
CA THR A 329 -14.63 -30.33 -3.02
C THR A 329 -16.07 -30.10 -2.55
N GLY A 330 -16.78 -29.10 -3.11
CA GLY A 330 -18.07 -28.64 -2.59
C GLY A 330 -17.99 -28.02 -1.18
N GLY A 331 -16.79 -27.58 -0.80
CA GLY A 331 -16.50 -26.88 0.45
C GLY A 331 -16.83 -25.38 0.39
N LYS A 332 -16.30 -24.64 1.37
CA LYS A 332 -16.52 -23.20 1.51
C LYS A 332 -15.23 -22.39 1.53
N LEU A 333 -15.25 -21.25 0.85
CA LEU A 333 -14.25 -20.19 0.96
C LEU A 333 -14.71 -19.12 1.94
N ILE A 334 -13.88 -18.87 2.95
CA ILE A 334 -14.07 -17.80 3.94
C ILE A 334 -13.16 -16.62 3.57
N PHE A 335 -13.70 -15.41 3.41
CA PHE A 335 -12.93 -14.20 3.20
C PHE A 335 -12.86 -13.35 4.47
N ARG A 336 -11.72 -13.44 5.17
CA ARG A 336 -11.44 -12.73 6.43
C ARG A 336 -10.42 -11.61 6.19
N ILE A 337 -10.58 -10.44 6.80
CA ILE A 337 -9.61 -9.36 6.72
C ILE A 337 -8.76 -9.33 7.99
N GLU A 338 -7.45 -9.42 7.84
CA GLU A 338 -6.48 -9.38 8.95
C GLU A 338 -5.94 -7.96 9.17
N ASP A 339 -6.85 -7.06 9.58
CA ASP A 339 -6.62 -5.63 9.84
C ASP A 339 -6.32 -5.31 11.32
N THR A 340 -5.29 -5.94 11.86
CA THR A 340 -4.86 -5.75 13.27
C THR A 340 -3.71 -4.78 13.46
N ASP A 341 -3.24 -4.14 12.38
CA ASP A 341 -2.16 -3.17 12.39
C ASP A 341 -2.63 -1.86 11.79
N ALA A 342 -3.32 -1.07 12.62
CA ALA A 342 -3.89 0.22 12.25
C ALA A 342 -2.89 1.22 11.64
N THR A 343 -1.57 1.00 11.79
CA THR A 343 -0.54 1.86 11.18
C THR A 343 -0.27 1.51 9.72
N ARG A 344 -0.55 0.26 9.31
CA ARG A 344 -0.30 -0.24 7.94
C ARG A 344 -1.60 -0.52 7.18
N ASP A 345 -2.69 -0.78 7.89
CA ASP A 345 -3.99 -1.10 7.30
C ASP A 345 -4.64 0.16 6.72
N THR A 346 -5.24 0.04 5.54
CA THR A 346 -5.97 1.13 4.89
C THR A 346 -7.28 0.61 4.31
N GLU A 347 -8.34 1.42 4.43
CA GLU A 347 -9.64 1.07 3.84
C GLU A 347 -9.55 0.99 2.30
N GLU A 348 -8.70 1.80 1.67
CA GLU A 348 -8.41 1.72 0.24
C GLU A 348 -7.89 0.33 -0.17
N SER A 349 -6.90 -0.20 0.55
CA SER A 349 -6.37 -1.54 0.25
C SER A 349 -7.41 -2.64 0.48
N TYR A 350 -8.31 -2.46 1.45
CA TYR A 350 -9.44 -3.35 1.66
C TYR A 350 -10.41 -3.33 0.47
N LEU A 351 -10.81 -2.15 -0.01
CA LEU A 351 -11.66 -1.99 -1.19
C LEU A 351 -11.00 -2.54 -2.46
N GLN A 352 -9.69 -2.35 -2.60
CA GLN A 352 -8.89 -2.94 -3.69
C GLN A 352 -8.90 -4.47 -3.65
N LEU A 353 -8.86 -5.10 -2.48
CA LEU A 353 -8.99 -6.56 -2.38
C LEU A 353 -10.38 -7.03 -2.87
N LEU A 354 -11.45 -6.32 -2.51
CA LEU A 354 -12.81 -6.63 -2.99
C LEU A 354 -12.92 -6.47 -4.51
N GLU A 355 -12.41 -5.36 -5.05
CA GLU A 355 -12.38 -5.09 -6.49
C GLU A 355 -11.60 -6.18 -7.25
N ALA A 356 -10.44 -6.58 -6.73
CA ALA A 356 -9.61 -7.63 -7.30
C ALA A 356 -10.35 -8.97 -7.40
N LEU A 357 -10.96 -9.44 -6.31
CA LEU A 357 -11.68 -10.71 -6.31
C LEU A 357 -12.93 -10.67 -7.21
N ARG A 358 -13.68 -9.56 -7.20
CA ARG A 358 -14.84 -9.38 -8.09
C ARG A 358 -14.46 -9.40 -9.55
N TRP A 359 -13.39 -8.70 -9.93
CA TRP A 359 -12.89 -8.69 -11.32
C TRP A 359 -12.45 -10.08 -11.78
N LEU A 360 -11.78 -10.83 -10.89
CA LEU A 360 -11.37 -12.21 -11.16
C LEU A 360 -12.56 -13.20 -11.18
N GLY A 361 -13.71 -12.84 -10.61
CA GLY A 361 -14.83 -13.76 -10.44
C GLY A 361 -14.61 -14.78 -9.32
N ILE A 362 -13.76 -14.46 -8.33
CA ILE A 362 -13.53 -15.27 -7.14
C ILE A 362 -14.54 -14.82 -6.08
N ASP A 363 -15.64 -15.56 -5.96
CA ASP A 363 -16.66 -15.35 -4.95
C ASP A 363 -16.32 -16.08 -3.62
N TRP A 364 -16.94 -15.68 -2.52
CA TRP A 364 -16.75 -16.30 -1.20
C TRP A 364 -18.09 -16.59 -0.52
N ASP A 365 -18.14 -17.70 0.22
CA ASP A 365 -19.36 -18.24 0.82
C ASP A 365 -19.67 -17.60 2.18
N GLU A 366 -18.62 -17.15 2.87
CA GLU A 366 -18.67 -16.46 4.16
C GLU A 366 -17.59 -15.38 4.16
N GLY A 367 -17.84 -14.22 4.75
CA GLY A 367 -16.81 -13.18 4.80
C GLY A 367 -17.33 -11.78 4.97
N VAL A 368 -16.44 -10.81 4.78
CA VAL A 368 -16.83 -9.40 4.60
C VAL A 368 -17.87 -9.25 3.49
N GLU A 369 -18.81 -8.32 3.67
CA GLU A 369 -20.00 -8.06 2.84
C GLU A 369 -21.05 -9.19 2.79
N THR A 370 -20.65 -10.43 2.52
CA THR A 370 -21.55 -11.60 2.41
C THR A 370 -22.10 -12.04 3.78
N GLY A 371 -21.36 -11.77 4.84
CA GLY A 371 -21.69 -12.19 6.20
C GLY A 371 -21.48 -13.69 6.43
N GLY A 372 -22.10 -14.22 7.48
CA GLY A 372 -22.04 -15.65 7.79
C GLY A 372 -22.14 -15.97 9.28
N PRO A 373 -22.09 -17.26 9.66
CA PRO A 373 -22.29 -17.69 11.04
C PRO A 373 -21.15 -17.32 12.00
N HIS A 374 -20.01 -16.85 11.50
CA HIS A 374 -18.80 -16.57 12.30
C HIS A 374 -18.42 -15.08 12.31
N GLU A 375 -19.38 -14.20 12.06
CA GLU A 375 -19.19 -12.75 12.09
C GLU A 375 -18.60 -12.24 13.42
N PRO A 376 -17.90 -11.09 13.41
CA PRO A 376 -17.52 -10.30 12.22
C PRO A 376 -16.28 -10.86 11.50
N TYR A 377 -16.13 -10.61 10.20
CA TYR A 377 -15.02 -11.14 9.39
C TYR A 377 -13.83 -10.15 9.22
N ARG A 378 -13.83 -9.02 9.92
CA ARG A 378 -12.66 -8.13 10.08
C ARG A 378 -12.06 -8.33 11.47
N GLN A 379 -10.76 -8.58 11.56
CA GLN A 379 -10.11 -8.83 12.84
C GLN A 379 -10.13 -7.61 13.77
N SER A 380 -10.11 -6.40 13.23
CA SER A 380 -10.29 -5.15 13.98
C SER A 380 -11.60 -5.11 14.79
N GLN A 381 -12.63 -5.85 14.37
CA GLN A 381 -13.96 -5.88 14.98
C GLN A 381 -14.13 -7.04 15.98
N ARG A 382 -13.08 -7.85 16.22
CA ARG A 382 -13.16 -9.10 17.00
C ARG A 382 -12.48 -9.03 18.36
N SER A 383 -12.16 -7.83 18.84
CA SER A 383 -11.40 -7.59 20.08
C SER A 383 -12.01 -8.32 21.30
N GLU A 384 -13.33 -8.28 21.49
CA GLU A 384 -13.98 -8.95 22.62
C GLU A 384 -13.81 -10.48 22.59
N ILE A 385 -13.88 -11.08 21.39
CA ILE A 385 -13.67 -12.51 21.18
C ILE A 385 -12.25 -12.89 21.60
N TYR A 386 -11.25 -12.09 21.20
CA TYR A 386 -9.86 -12.35 21.57
C TYR A 386 -9.64 -12.24 23.07
N GLN A 387 -10.23 -11.24 23.74
CA GLN A 387 -10.09 -11.09 25.19
C GLN A 387 -10.69 -12.27 25.96
N ASP A 388 -11.83 -12.82 25.53
CA ASP A 388 -12.41 -14.03 26.12
C ASP A 388 -11.47 -15.24 25.96
N VAL A 389 -10.91 -15.44 24.77
CA VAL A 389 -9.96 -16.55 24.52
C VAL A 389 -8.66 -16.37 25.31
N ILE A 390 -8.14 -15.15 25.42
CA ILE A 390 -6.97 -14.82 26.25
C ILE A 390 -7.25 -15.20 27.71
N ALA A 391 -8.41 -14.83 28.24
CA ALA A 391 -8.79 -15.16 29.61
C ALA A 391 -8.83 -16.68 29.85
N LYS A 392 -9.43 -17.45 28.93
CA LYS A 392 -9.47 -18.92 28.99
C LYS A 392 -8.08 -19.54 28.97
N LEU A 393 -7.23 -19.13 28.02
CA LEU A 393 -5.86 -19.64 27.89
C LEU A 393 -5.00 -19.29 29.10
N ARG A 394 -5.16 -18.08 29.66
CA ARG A 394 -4.44 -17.63 30.85
C ARG A 394 -4.88 -18.39 32.08
N HIS A 395 -6.18 -18.58 32.27
CA HIS A 395 -6.74 -19.34 33.39
C HIS A 395 -6.29 -20.81 33.38
N ALA A 396 -6.15 -21.40 32.19
CA ALA A 396 -5.65 -22.76 32.02
C ALA A 396 -4.11 -22.88 32.10
N GLY A 397 -3.38 -21.77 32.22
CA GLY A 397 -1.93 -21.75 32.33
C GLY A 397 -1.17 -21.97 31.02
N TYR A 398 -1.84 -21.95 29.86
CA TYR A 398 -1.19 -22.13 28.55
C TYR A 398 -0.47 -20.86 28.07
N ILE A 399 -0.93 -19.69 28.54
CA ILE A 399 -0.23 -18.42 28.37
C ILE A 399 0.12 -17.82 29.73
N TYR A 400 1.25 -17.13 29.82
CA TYR A 400 1.79 -16.60 31.08
C TYR A 400 2.44 -15.23 30.90
N GLU A 401 2.54 -14.48 32.02
CA GLU A 401 3.16 -13.15 32.06
C GLU A 401 4.69 -13.24 31.95
N SER A 402 5.28 -12.46 31.05
CA SER A 402 6.71 -12.35 30.84
C SER A 402 7.15 -10.90 31.00
N TYR A 403 8.14 -10.68 31.88
CA TYR A 403 8.64 -9.36 32.29
C TYR A 403 10.05 -9.05 31.77
N SER A 404 10.69 -10.03 31.09
CA SER A 404 12.03 -9.88 30.56
C SER A 404 12.11 -8.82 29.46
N THR A 405 13.10 -7.94 29.53
CA THR A 405 13.43 -7.01 28.44
C THR A 405 14.37 -7.65 27.41
N PRO A 406 14.47 -7.11 26.18
CA PRO A 406 15.44 -7.57 25.18
C PRO A 406 16.89 -7.54 25.69
N GLU A 407 17.28 -6.51 26.44
CA GLU A 407 18.61 -6.32 26.98
C GLU A 407 18.93 -7.38 28.05
N GLU A 408 17.96 -7.72 28.89
CA GLU A 408 18.12 -8.78 29.89
C GLU A 408 18.27 -10.16 29.24
N VAL A 409 17.51 -10.43 28.18
CA VAL A 409 17.63 -11.66 27.39
C VAL A 409 19.03 -11.75 26.76
N GLU A 410 19.50 -10.68 26.12
CA GLU A 410 20.82 -10.62 25.52
C GLU A 410 21.92 -10.86 26.57
N ALA A 411 21.83 -10.18 27.72
CA ALA A 411 22.78 -10.36 28.82
C ALA A 411 22.81 -11.80 29.34
N ARG A 412 21.64 -12.47 29.45
CA ARG A 412 21.56 -13.90 29.83
C ARG A 412 22.15 -14.83 28.78
N HIS A 413 22.04 -14.51 27.48
CA HIS A 413 22.73 -15.27 26.44
C HIS A 413 24.25 -15.12 26.54
N GLN A 414 24.74 -13.88 26.68
CA GLN A 414 26.17 -13.60 26.84
C GLN A 414 26.75 -14.30 28.07
N ALA A 415 26.08 -14.20 29.23
CA ALA A 415 26.50 -14.84 30.47
C ALA A 415 26.55 -16.37 30.38
N ALA A 416 25.67 -16.97 29.55
CA ALA A 416 25.64 -18.40 29.30
C ALA A 416 26.59 -18.86 28.17
N GLY A 417 27.38 -17.95 27.57
CA GLY A 417 28.26 -18.26 26.44
C GLY A 417 27.52 -18.64 25.15
N ARG A 418 26.26 -18.21 25.00
CA ARG A 418 25.42 -18.40 23.82
C ARG A 418 25.48 -17.16 22.92
N ASP A 419 25.06 -17.29 21.66
CA ASP A 419 24.98 -16.15 20.75
C ASP A 419 23.97 -15.10 21.30
N PRO A 420 24.39 -13.84 21.55
CA PRO A 420 23.51 -12.77 22.03
C PRO A 420 22.33 -12.46 21.11
N LYS A 421 22.39 -12.86 19.83
CA LYS A 421 21.30 -12.67 18.86
C LYS A 421 20.21 -13.71 18.93
N LEU A 422 20.33 -14.71 19.81
CA LEU A 422 19.24 -15.67 20.05
C LEU A 422 18.04 -14.96 20.67
N GLY A 423 16.84 -15.46 20.35
CA GLY A 423 15.59 -14.93 20.91
C GLY A 423 15.39 -15.34 22.37
N TYR A 424 14.21 -14.97 22.90
CA TYR A 424 13.80 -15.22 24.28
C TYR A 424 14.19 -16.61 24.83
N ASP A 425 14.67 -16.66 26.08
CA ASP A 425 15.29 -17.84 26.70
C ASP A 425 14.37 -18.58 27.67
N ASN A 426 13.06 -18.33 27.63
CA ASN A 426 12.04 -18.95 28.46
C ASN A 426 12.16 -18.66 29.98
N TYR A 427 12.93 -17.63 30.36
CA TYR A 427 13.23 -17.29 31.75
C TYR A 427 11.97 -17.15 32.63
N ASP A 428 10.94 -16.47 32.15
CA ASP A 428 9.77 -16.12 32.98
C ASP A 428 8.81 -17.30 33.21
N ARG A 429 9.09 -18.51 32.70
CA ARG A 429 8.28 -19.73 32.93
C ARG A 429 8.15 -20.08 34.42
N GLN A 430 9.12 -19.68 35.24
CA GLN A 430 9.29 -20.13 36.63
C GLN A 430 9.36 -18.97 37.62
N LEU A 431 8.85 -17.78 37.27
CA LEU A 431 8.84 -16.65 38.19
C LEU A 431 8.07 -17.01 39.46
N THR A 432 8.66 -16.66 40.61
CA THR A 432 7.96 -16.74 41.89
C THR A 432 6.95 -15.60 42.03
N ALA A 433 5.96 -15.76 42.92
CA ALA A 433 5.02 -14.68 43.23
C ALA A 433 5.76 -13.41 43.70
N GLU A 434 6.85 -13.57 44.48
CA GLU A 434 7.68 -12.46 44.95
C GLU A 434 8.38 -11.72 43.79
N GLN A 435 8.90 -12.45 42.79
CA GLN A 435 9.53 -11.85 41.61
C GLN A 435 8.50 -11.11 40.75
N VAL A 436 7.31 -11.67 40.58
CA VAL A 436 6.23 -11.02 39.83
C VAL A 436 5.78 -9.73 40.53
N GLU A 437 5.59 -9.75 41.85
CA GLU A 437 5.25 -8.54 42.60
C GLU A 437 6.39 -7.51 42.59
N ALA A 438 7.66 -7.94 42.59
CA ALA A 438 8.79 -7.03 42.43
C ALA A 438 8.78 -6.34 41.05
N PHE A 439 8.58 -7.09 39.96
CA PHE A 439 8.48 -6.49 38.63
C PHE A 439 7.28 -5.55 38.49
N ARG A 440 6.14 -5.88 39.12
CA ARG A 440 4.98 -4.98 39.17
C ARG A 440 5.26 -3.71 39.97
N ALA A 441 5.98 -3.82 41.09
CA ALA A 441 6.40 -2.67 41.89
C ALA A 441 7.39 -1.76 41.15
N GLU A 442 8.17 -2.30 40.21
CA GLU A 442 9.01 -1.54 39.27
C GLU A 442 8.20 -0.87 38.15
N GLY A 443 6.88 -1.07 38.08
CA GLY A 443 6.04 -0.55 37.00
C GLY A 443 6.17 -1.31 35.68
N ARG A 444 6.75 -2.51 35.68
CA ARG A 444 6.89 -3.30 34.44
C ARG A 444 5.53 -3.86 34.01
N GLU A 445 5.17 -3.61 32.75
CA GLU A 445 4.00 -4.22 32.12
C GLU A 445 4.40 -5.53 31.41
N PRO A 446 3.76 -6.67 31.72
CA PRO A 446 4.12 -7.94 31.12
C PRO A 446 3.53 -8.10 29.71
N VAL A 447 4.28 -8.76 28.84
CA VAL A 447 3.68 -9.40 27.65
C VAL A 447 3.12 -10.78 28.04
N LEU A 448 2.15 -11.31 27.28
CA LEU A 448 1.73 -12.70 27.44
C LEU A 448 2.41 -13.60 26.40
N ARG A 449 2.99 -14.70 26.87
CA ARG A 449 3.63 -15.71 26.01
C ARG A 449 2.90 -17.03 26.06
N LEU A 450 2.82 -17.72 24.93
CA LEU A 450 2.39 -19.13 24.90
C LEU A 450 3.56 -20.02 25.32
N ARG A 451 3.31 -20.97 26.22
CA ARG A 451 4.29 -21.99 26.58
C ARG A 451 4.38 -23.08 25.52
N MET A 452 5.52 -23.14 24.83
CA MET A 452 5.82 -24.21 23.88
C MET A 452 6.03 -25.56 24.58
N PRO A 453 5.60 -26.67 23.98
CA PRO A 453 5.79 -28.01 24.53
C PRO A 453 7.26 -28.45 24.49
N ASP A 454 7.63 -29.35 25.38
CA ASP A 454 8.99 -29.89 25.50
C ASP A 454 9.21 -31.16 24.63
N GLU A 455 8.42 -31.31 23.56
CA GLU A 455 8.47 -32.42 22.59
C GLU A 455 8.65 -31.90 21.15
N ASP A 456 9.05 -32.79 20.25
CA ASP A 456 9.13 -32.49 18.81
C ASP A 456 7.71 -32.21 18.27
N ILE A 457 7.59 -31.20 17.40
CA ILE A 457 6.35 -30.94 16.66
C ILE A 457 6.55 -31.44 15.23
N THR A 458 5.90 -32.56 14.92
CA THR A 458 5.84 -33.14 13.58
C THR A 458 4.46 -32.94 12.98
N PHE A 459 4.40 -32.55 11.71
CA PHE A 459 3.16 -32.48 10.94
C PHE A 459 3.42 -32.84 9.48
N THR A 460 2.38 -33.32 8.79
CA THR A 460 2.41 -33.58 7.35
C THR A 460 1.81 -32.38 6.63
N ASP A 461 2.64 -31.64 5.92
CA ASP A 461 2.19 -30.60 5.02
C ASP A 461 1.67 -31.19 3.71
N LEU A 462 0.55 -30.68 3.21
CA LEU A 462 -0.10 -31.16 1.98
C LEU A 462 0.77 -30.96 0.73
N VAL A 463 1.72 -30.02 0.75
CA VAL A 463 2.63 -29.71 -0.37
C VAL A 463 4.06 -30.13 -0.07
N ARG A 464 4.53 -29.90 1.16
CA ARG A 464 5.92 -30.11 1.58
C ARG A 464 6.20 -31.50 2.17
N GLY A 465 5.17 -32.29 2.44
CA GLY A 465 5.30 -33.58 3.11
C GLY A 465 5.59 -33.46 4.60
N GLU A 466 6.17 -34.50 5.20
CA GLU A 466 6.45 -34.55 6.64
C GLU A 466 7.56 -33.57 7.04
N ILE A 467 7.27 -32.72 8.03
CA ILE A 467 8.20 -31.75 8.60
C ILE A 467 8.24 -31.92 10.11
N THR A 468 9.45 -31.89 10.68
CA THR A 468 9.66 -31.96 12.14
C THR A 468 10.45 -30.76 12.65
N PHE A 469 9.88 -30.04 13.61
CA PHE A 469 10.56 -29.02 14.40
C PHE A 469 10.96 -29.60 15.75
N LYS A 470 12.26 -29.55 16.07
CA LYS A 470 12.80 -30.16 17.30
C LYS A 470 12.34 -29.43 18.56
N ALA A 471 12.13 -30.17 19.64
CA ALA A 471 11.88 -29.62 20.97
C ALA A 471 12.93 -28.54 21.31
N GLY A 472 12.46 -27.40 21.80
CA GLY A 472 13.32 -26.25 22.15
C GLY A 472 13.83 -25.40 20.98
N SER A 473 13.59 -25.78 19.72
CA SER A 473 13.98 -24.94 18.56
C SER A 473 13.16 -23.66 18.42
N THR A 474 11.95 -23.65 18.98
CA THR A 474 11.04 -22.49 18.96
C THR A 474 10.79 -22.03 20.40
N PRO A 475 11.25 -20.83 20.78
CA PRO A 475 10.99 -20.28 22.10
C PRO A 475 9.52 -19.93 22.34
N ASP A 476 9.18 -19.71 23.61
CA ASP A 476 7.87 -19.20 24.01
C ASP A 476 7.65 -17.82 23.39
N PHE A 477 6.62 -17.72 22.55
CA PHE A 477 6.40 -16.55 21.71
C PHE A 477 5.29 -15.66 22.28
N VAL A 478 5.42 -14.37 22.03
CA VAL A 478 4.42 -13.38 22.46
C VAL A 478 3.12 -13.59 21.67
N VAL A 479 2.01 -13.61 22.39
CA VAL A 479 0.65 -13.66 21.85
C VAL A 479 -0.14 -12.39 22.14
N VAL A 480 0.22 -11.67 23.21
CA VAL A 480 -0.38 -10.38 23.59
C VAL A 480 0.73 -9.42 24.03
N ARG A 481 0.69 -8.18 23.51
CA ARG A 481 1.63 -7.12 23.88
C ARG A 481 1.35 -6.60 25.31
N ALA A 482 2.26 -5.80 25.84
CA ALA A 482 2.12 -5.17 27.16
C ALA A 482 0.83 -4.32 27.29
N ASN A 483 0.47 -3.60 26.23
CA ASN A 483 -0.77 -2.82 26.14
C ASN A 483 -2.05 -3.66 26.01
N GLY A 484 -1.98 -4.99 26.14
CA GLY A 484 -3.13 -5.90 26.06
C GLY A 484 -3.61 -6.23 24.64
N GLN A 485 -2.99 -5.67 23.60
CA GLN A 485 -3.38 -5.95 22.21
C GLN A 485 -2.85 -7.33 21.76
N PRO A 486 -3.70 -8.18 21.17
CA PRO A 486 -3.28 -9.47 20.64
C PRO A 486 -2.45 -9.31 19.36
N LEU A 487 -1.57 -10.27 19.09
CA LEU A 487 -0.73 -10.32 17.89
C LEU A 487 -1.27 -11.30 16.86
N TYR A 488 -0.76 -11.23 15.62
CA TYR A 488 -0.99 -12.21 14.55
C TYR A 488 -0.85 -13.67 15.03
N THR A 489 0.15 -13.93 15.88
CA THR A 489 0.44 -15.24 16.48
C THR A 489 -0.71 -15.79 17.33
N LEU A 490 -1.64 -14.94 17.78
CA LEU A 490 -2.87 -15.31 18.46
C LEU A 490 -4.08 -15.25 17.51
N VAL A 491 -4.35 -14.08 16.91
CA VAL A 491 -5.62 -13.82 16.23
C VAL A 491 -5.84 -14.72 15.01
N ASN A 492 -4.77 -15.02 14.25
CA ASN A 492 -4.89 -15.85 13.05
C ASN A 492 -5.31 -17.30 13.38
N PRO A 493 -4.65 -18.03 14.30
CA PRO A 493 -5.11 -19.37 14.70
C PRO A 493 -6.42 -19.38 15.47
N VAL A 494 -6.71 -18.35 16.29
CA VAL A 494 -7.98 -18.24 17.01
C VAL A 494 -9.15 -18.13 16.03
N ASP A 495 -9.02 -17.29 15.01
CA ASP A 495 -10.06 -17.15 14.00
C ASP A 495 -10.16 -18.37 13.10
N ASP A 496 -9.03 -19.00 12.74
CA ASP A 496 -9.09 -20.26 11.99
C ASP A 496 -9.84 -21.34 12.80
N ALA A 497 -9.64 -21.40 14.12
CA ALA A 497 -10.36 -22.33 14.99
C ALA A 497 -11.85 -22.00 15.11
N LEU A 498 -12.19 -20.73 15.36
CA LEU A 498 -13.57 -20.27 15.54
C LEU A 498 -14.38 -20.27 14.26
N MET A 499 -13.75 -20.04 13.10
CA MET A 499 -14.36 -20.15 11.78
C MET A 499 -14.32 -21.58 11.23
N GLU A 500 -13.85 -22.53 12.04
CA GLU A 500 -13.81 -23.95 11.75
C GLU A 500 -13.03 -24.29 10.46
N ILE A 501 -11.95 -23.54 10.20
CA ILE A 501 -11.09 -23.77 9.03
C ILE A 501 -10.48 -25.17 9.13
N THR A 502 -10.61 -25.93 8.04
CA THR A 502 -10.12 -27.31 7.94
C THR A 502 -8.79 -27.41 7.20
N HIS A 503 -8.55 -26.52 6.25
CA HIS A 503 -7.38 -26.53 5.38
C HIS A 503 -6.81 -25.11 5.33
N VAL A 504 -5.58 -24.96 5.82
CA VAL A 504 -4.83 -23.71 5.80
C VAL A 504 -3.87 -23.75 4.62
N LEU A 505 -4.32 -23.22 3.48
CA LEU A 505 -3.50 -23.09 2.26
C LEU A 505 -2.93 -21.68 2.16
N ARG A 506 -1.60 -21.54 2.29
CA ARG A 506 -0.92 -20.23 2.36
C ARG A 506 0.49 -20.27 1.81
N GLY A 507 1.11 -19.11 1.58
CA GLY A 507 2.50 -19.02 1.12
C GLY A 507 3.50 -19.67 2.09
N GLU A 508 4.52 -20.31 1.53
CA GLU A 508 5.60 -20.97 2.28
C GLU A 508 6.43 -20.04 3.19
N ASP A 509 6.41 -18.73 2.96
CA ASP A 509 7.00 -17.76 3.90
C ASP A 509 6.44 -17.89 5.32
N LEU A 510 5.23 -18.44 5.46
CA LEU A 510 4.58 -18.65 6.75
C LEU A 510 4.83 -20.06 7.34
N LEU A 511 5.55 -20.95 6.65
CA LEU A 511 5.80 -22.33 7.09
C LEU A 511 6.45 -22.39 8.46
N SER A 512 7.44 -21.53 8.71
CA SER A 512 8.17 -21.46 9.98
C SER A 512 7.31 -21.03 11.19
N SER A 513 6.09 -20.52 10.93
CA SER A 513 5.12 -20.18 11.98
C SER A 513 4.25 -21.37 12.41
N THR A 514 4.14 -22.41 11.58
CA THR A 514 3.27 -23.58 11.81
C THR A 514 3.48 -24.29 13.15
N PRO A 515 4.70 -24.54 13.66
CA PRO A 515 4.85 -25.16 15.00
C PRO A 515 4.23 -24.30 16.12
N ARG A 516 4.26 -22.97 15.99
CA ARG A 516 3.59 -22.05 16.94
C ARG A 516 2.08 -22.17 16.86
N GLN A 517 1.55 -22.28 15.64
CA GLN A 517 0.11 -22.46 15.43
C GLN A 517 -0.37 -23.81 15.97
N ILE A 518 0.37 -24.90 15.73
CA ILE A 518 0.06 -26.22 16.29
C ILE A 518 0.03 -26.17 17.83
N ALA A 519 1.03 -25.55 18.46
CA ALA A 519 1.06 -25.39 19.91
C ALA A 519 -0.15 -24.58 20.44
N LEU A 520 -0.53 -23.52 19.73
CA LEU A 520 -1.71 -22.72 20.09
C LEU A 520 -3.01 -23.51 19.86
N TYR A 521 -3.15 -24.26 18.76
CA TYR A 521 -4.32 -25.11 18.50
C TYR A 521 -4.53 -26.19 19.57
N ARG A 522 -3.45 -26.80 20.06
CA ARG A 522 -3.51 -27.71 21.23
C ARG A 522 -4.09 -27.01 22.45
N ALA A 523 -3.66 -25.78 22.72
CA ALA A 523 -4.18 -25.00 23.84
C ALA A 523 -5.65 -24.60 23.62
N LEU A 524 -6.00 -24.15 22.41
CA LEU A 524 -7.38 -23.81 22.03
C LEU A 524 -8.32 -25.01 22.13
N HIS A 525 -7.87 -26.20 21.73
CA HIS A 525 -8.66 -27.42 21.87
C HIS A 525 -8.88 -27.77 23.36
N ALA A 526 -7.82 -27.72 24.16
CA ALA A 526 -7.89 -28.02 25.59
C ALA A 526 -8.84 -27.08 26.37
N VAL A 527 -8.99 -25.83 25.94
CA VAL A 527 -9.96 -24.88 26.52
C VAL A 527 -11.32 -24.86 25.81
N GLY A 528 -11.58 -25.82 24.92
CA GLY A 528 -12.87 -25.99 24.25
C GLY A 528 -13.19 -24.95 23.17
N VAL A 529 -12.18 -24.25 22.65
CA VAL A 529 -12.32 -23.27 21.54
C VAL A 529 -12.15 -23.94 20.17
N ALA A 530 -11.17 -24.84 20.01
CA ALA A 530 -10.95 -25.55 18.76
C ALA A 530 -11.57 -26.95 18.78
N LYS A 531 -12.19 -27.36 17.67
CA LYS A 531 -12.74 -28.72 17.48
C LYS A 531 -11.70 -29.72 16.98
N TYR A 532 -10.82 -29.29 16.09
CA TYR A 532 -9.82 -30.11 15.42
C TYR A 532 -8.59 -29.27 15.00
N MET A 533 -7.51 -29.96 14.64
CA MET A 533 -6.34 -29.39 14.00
C MET A 533 -6.56 -29.32 12.49
N PRO A 534 -6.42 -28.15 11.84
CA PRO A 534 -6.51 -28.06 10.39
C PRO A 534 -5.32 -28.78 9.72
N ALA A 535 -5.54 -29.23 8.48
CA ALA A 535 -4.46 -29.60 7.59
C ALA A 535 -3.75 -28.33 7.08
N PHE A 536 -2.43 -28.39 6.96
CA PHE A 536 -1.60 -27.27 6.48
C PHE A 536 -1.04 -27.60 5.09
N GLY A 537 -1.13 -26.65 4.15
CA GLY A 537 -0.50 -26.75 2.84
C GLY A 537 0.24 -25.45 2.50
N HIS A 538 1.56 -25.53 2.30
CA HIS A 538 2.39 -24.36 2.03
C HIS A 538 2.75 -24.21 0.55
N LEU A 539 2.12 -23.22 -0.10
CA LEU A 539 2.27 -22.91 -1.52
C LEU A 539 3.69 -22.38 -1.81
N PRO A 540 4.34 -22.83 -2.90
CA PRO A 540 5.71 -22.45 -3.21
C PRO A 540 5.87 -20.95 -3.47
N TYR A 541 7.08 -20.42 -3.30
CA TYR A 541 7.38 -19.04 -3.65
C TYR A 541 7.07 -18.72 -5.12
N VAL A 542 6.50 -17.54 -5.36
CA VAL A 542 6.51 -16.91 -6.69
C VAL A 542 7.81 -16.13 -6.84
N MET A 543 8.63 -16.53 -7.80
CA MET A 543 9.92 -15.94 -8.10
C MET A 543 9.77 -14.90 -9.21
N GLY A 544 10.51 -13.79 -9.11
CA GLY A 544 10.63 -12.79 -10.17
C GLY A 544 11.79 -13.14 -11.11
N GLU A 545 12.54 -12.13 -11.55
CA GLU A 545 13.77 -12.37 -12.32
C GLU A 545 14.88 -13.00 -11.46
N GLY A 546 15.50 -14.05 -11.99
CA GLY A 546 16.55 -14.80 -11.32
C GLY A 546 16.03 -15.65 -10.16
N ASN A 547 16.79 -15.70 -9.06
CA ASN A 547 16.48 -16.51 -7.87
C ASN A 547 15.88 -15.67 -6.73
N LYS A 548 15.28 -14.51 -7.02
CA LYS A 548 14.65 -13.65 -6.00
C LYS A 548 13.14 -13.85 -5.99
N LYS A 549 12.54 -13.80 -4.79
CA LYS A 549 11.09 -13.72 -4.63
C LYS A 549 10.59 -12.48 -5.37
N LEU A 550 9.46 -12.60 -6.07
CA LEU A 550 8.82 -11.48 -6.75
C LEU A 550 8.49 -10.39 -5.71
N SER A 551 9.07 -9.21 -5.87
CA SER A 551 8.95 -8.13 -4.90
C SER A 551 7.61 -7.44 -5.06
N LYS A 552 7.00 -6.99 -3.96
CA LYS A 552 5.82 -6.10 -3.99
C LYS A 552 6.10 -4.76 -4.68
N ARG A 553 7.37 -4.40 -4.86
CA ARG A 553 7.80 -3.19 -5.56
C ARG A 553 7.91 -3.38 -7.07
N ASP A 554 7.95 -4.63 -7.55
CA ASP A 554 8.02 -4.92 -8.98
C ASP A 554 6.64 -4.66 -9.58
N PRO A 555 6.51 -3.87 -10.67
CA PRO A 555 5.23 -3.59 -11.30
C PRO A 555 4.46 -4.86 -11.70
N GLU A 556 5.19 -5.90 -12.12
CA GLU A 556 4.68 -7.22 -12.47
C GLU A 556 4.01 -7.95 -11.30
N SER A 557 4.25 -7.51 -10.06
CA SER A 557 3.59 -8.08 -8.89
C SER A 557 2.17 -7.55 -8.70
N ASN A 558 1.81 -6.39 -9.25
CA ASN A 558 0.52 -5.73 -9.02
C ASN A 558 -0.57 -6.29 -9.96
N LEU A 559 -1.66 -6.82 -9.39
CA LEU A 559 -2.79 -7.35 -10.16
C LEU A 559 -3.39 -6.31 -11.11
N PHE A 560 -3.66 -5.10 -10.61
CA PHE A 560 -4.34 -4.07 -11.40
C PHE A 560 -3.50 -3.59 -12.56
N HIS A 561 -2.18 -3.59 -12.41
CA HIS A 561 -1.28 -3.30 -13.52
C HIS A 561 -1.52 -4.25 -14.71
N HIS A 562 -1.73 -5.55 -14.47
CA HIS A 562 -2.05 -6.50 -15.54
C HIS A 562 -3.44 -6.27 -16.13
N ARG A 563 -4.45 -5.95 -15.30
CA ARG A 563 -5.78 -5.56 -15.78
C ARG A 563 -5.70 -4.34 -16.70
N ASP A 564 -5.03 -3.29 -16.26
CA ASP A 564 -4.94 -2.00 -16.97
C ASP A 564 -4.15 -2.15 -18.29
N ARG A 565 -3.20 -3.09 -18.35
CA ARG A 565 -2.51 -3.48 -19.59
C ARG A 565 -3.41 -4.21 -20.58
N GLY A 566 -4.48 -4.88 -20.13
CA GLY A 566 -5.38 -5.62 -21.00
C GLY A 566 -5.41 -7.14 -20.81
N PHE A 567 -4.98 -7.66 -19.67
CA PHE A 567 -5.25 -9.07 -19.36
C PHE A 567 -6.74 -9.31 -19.18
N VAL A 568 -7.24 -10.42 -19.72
CA VAL A 568 -8.60 -10.91 -19.43
C VAL A 568 -8.54 -11.85 -18.23
N ARG A 569 -9.60 -11.90 -17.43
CA ARG A 569 -9.63 -12.71 -16.20
C ARG A 569 -9.31 -14.18 -16.47
N GLU A 570 -9.80 -14.73 -17.58
CA GLU A 570 -9.63 -16.12 -17.97
C GLU A 570 -8.14 -16.43 -18.22
N GLY A 571 -7.46 -15.55 -18.96
CA GLY A 571 -6.04 -15.66 -19.26
C GLY A 571 -5.15 -15.52 -18.04
N LEU A 572 -5.45 -14.55 -17.17
CA LEU A 572 -4.66 -14.34 -15.97
C LEU A 572 -4.86 -15.46 -14.94
N LEU A 573 -6.09 -15.94 -14.72
CA LEU A 573 -6.38 -17.04 -13.81
C LEU A 573 -5.72 -18.35 -14.27
N ASN A 574 -5.81 -18.68 -15.56
CA ASN A 574 -5.11 -19.85 -16.12
C ASN A 574 -3.60 -19.75 -15.84
N TYR A 575 -2.99 -18.60 -16.11
CA TYR A 575 -1.56 -18.43 -15.88
C TYR A 575 -1.16 -18.47 -14.40
N LEU A 576 -1.91 -17.82 -13.52
CA LEU A 576 -1.64 -17.85 -12.07
C LEU A 576 -1.80 -19.27 -11.50
N ALA A 577 -2.72 -20.07 -12.04
CA ALA A 577 -2.88 -21.46 -11.64
C ALA A 577 -1.64 -22.30 -11.96
N LEU A 578 -0.96 -22.01 -13.07
CA LEU A 578 0.30 -22.67 -13.45
C LEU A 578 1.48 -22.38 -12.50
N LEU A 579 1.34 -21.42 -11.57
CA LEU A 579 2.37 -21.06 -10.61
C LEU A 579 2.39 -21.99 -9.38
N GLY A 580 2.52 -23.29 -9.63
CA GLY A 580 2.59 -24.34 -8.62
C GLY A 580 1.67 -25.53 -8.89
N TRP A 581 0.82 -25.48 -9.91
CA TRP A 581 -0.09 -26.56 -10.30
C TRP A 581 -0.14 -26.69 -11.83
N SER A 582 -0.63 -27.80 -12.35
CA SER A 582 -0.83 -28.00 -13.79
C SER A 582 -2.00 -28.95 -14.01
N LEU A 583 -2.84 -28.69 -15.02
CA LEU A 583 -3.93 -29.59 -15.39
C LEU A 583 -3.41 -30.94 -15.90
N SER A 584 -2.39 -30.88 -16.76
CA SER A 584 -1.62 -32.05 -17.20
C SER A 584 -0.19 -31.64 -17.59
N ALA A 585 0.66 -32.62 -17.88
CA ALA A 585 2.05 -32.36 -18.25
C ALA A 585 2.20 -31.61 -19.59
N ASP A 586 1.21 -31.71 -20.49
CA ASP A 586 1.28 -31.22 -21.86
C ASP A 586 0.25 -30.11 -22.17
N GLU A 587 -0.61 -29.74 -21.21
CA GLU A 587 -1.72 -28.79 -21.42
C GLU A 587 -1.63 -27.59 -20.46
N ASP A 588 -1.17 -26.47 -21.00
CA ASP A 588 -1.05 -25.19 -20.28
C ASP A 588 -2.29 -24.28 -20.45
N ILE A 589 -3.22 -24.62 -21.34
CA ILE A 589 -4.39 -23.79 -21.66
C ILE A 589 -5.67 -24.48 -21.18
N PHE A 590 -6.31 -23.91 -20.17
CA PHE A 590 -7.55 -24.42 -19.59
C PHE A 590 -8.46 -23.29 -19.12
N THR A 591 -9.74 -23.60 -19.01
CA THR A 591 -10.80 -22.73 -18.49
C THR A 591 -10.83 -22.72 -16.97
N VAL A 592 -11.52 -21.74 -16.40
CA VAL A 592 -11.74 -21.68 -14.94
C VAL A 592 -12.56 -22.88 -14.45
N ASP A 593 -13.51 -23.35 -15.26
CA ASP A 593 -14.32 -24.53 -14.92
C ASP A 593 -13.47 -25.80 -14.88
N GLU A 594 -12.57 -25.99 -15.85
CA GLU A 594 -11.61 -27.10 -15.84
C GLU A 594 -10.65 -27.01 -14.65
N LEU A 595 -10.21 -25.80 -14.27
CA LEU A 595 -9.44 -25.62 -13.04
C LEU A 595 -10.24 -26.10 -11.82
N VAL A 596 -11.48 -25.67 -11.67
CA VAL A 596 -12.34 -26.10 -10.54
C VAL A 596 -12.60 -27.60 -10.56
N GLU A 597 -12.84 -28.19 -11.73
CA GLU A 597 -13.10 -29.62 -11.87
C GLU A 597 -11.90 -30.48 -11.47
N HIS A 598 -10.67 -29.99 -11.67
CA HIS A 598 -9.45 -30.79 -11.52
C HIS A 598 -8.50 -30.36 -10.40
N PHE A 599 -8.75 -29.24 -9.72
CA PHE A 599 -7.80 -28.74 -8.71
C PHE A 599 -7.85 -29.56 -7.41
N ASP A 600 -6.77 -30.28 -7.12
CA ASP A 600 -6.47 -30.83 -5.80
C ASP A 600 -5.16 -30.23 -5.27
N VAL A 601 -5.14 -29.89 -3.97
CA VAL A 601 -3.96 -29.38 -3.28
C VAL A 601 -2.83 -30.43 -3.25
N ALA A 602 -3.15 -31.72 -3.29
CA ALA A 602 -2.17 -32.80 -3.34
C ALA A 602 -1.31 -32.78 -4.62
N ASP A 603 -1.81 -32.16 -5.69
CA ASP A 603 -1.12 -32.02 -6.98
C ASP A 603 -0.31 -30.71 -7.08
N VAL A 604 -0.32 -29.89 -6.02
CA VAL A 604 0.51 -28.68 -5.96
C VAL A 604 1.97 -29.05 -5.74
N LEU A 605 2.83 -28.60 -6.65
CA LEU A 605 4.26 -28.85 -6.63
C LEU A 605 4.98 -27.95 -5.61
N GLY A 606 5.90 -28.51 -4.83
CA GLY A 606 6.73 -27.75 -3.89
C GLY A 606 7.85 -26.92 -4.55
N ASN A 607 8.05 -26.98 -5.86
CA ASN A 607 9.14 -26.22 -6.49
C ASN A 607 8.76 -24.73 -6.65
N PRO A 608 9.68 -23.77 -6.41
CA PRO A 608 9.41 -22.36 -6.66
C PRO A 608 8.96 -22.11 -8.11
N ALA A 609 7.92 -21.31 -8.27
CA ALA A 609 7.34 -21.00 -9.58
C ALA A 609 7.79 -19.61 -10.05
N ARG A 610 8.35 -19.50 -11.25
CA ARG A 610 8.79 -18.22 -11.81
C ARG A 610 7.64 -17.52 -12.52
N PHE A 611 7.49 -16.22 -12.26
CA PHE A 611 6.61 -15.36 -13.03
C PHE A 611 7.29 -14.96 -14.34
N ASP A 612 6.83 -15.53 -15.46
CA ASP A 612 7.17 -15.19 -16.84
C ASP A 612 6.03 -14.42 -17.52
N VAL A 613 6.22 -13.10 -17.67
CA VAL A 613 5.23 -12.21 -18.31
C VAL A 613 4.94 -12.61 -19.75
N LYS A 614 5.92 -13.11 -20.51
CA LYS A 614 5.70 -13.50 -21.92
C LYS A 614 4.83 -14.75 -22.02
N LYS A 615 5.04 -15.71 -21.10
CA LYS A 615 4.14 -16.88 -21.01
C LYS A 615 2.73 -16.44 -20.63
N ALA A 616 2.59 -15.53 -19.65
CA ALA A 616 1.30 -14.98 -19.26
C ALA A 616 0.56 -14.31 -20.43
N GLU A 617 1.24 -13.45 -21.20
CA GLU A 617 0.69 -12.80 -22.40
C GLU A 617 0.30 -13.80 -23.49
N ALA A 618 1.11 -14.83 -23.72
CA ALA A 618 0.83 -15.86 -24.72
C ALA A 618 -0.44 -16.68 -24.36
N ILE A 619 -0.59 -17.04 -23.08
CA ILE A 619 -1.80 -17.68 -22.56
C ILE A 619 -2.99 -16.71 -22.68
N ASN A 620 -2.82 -15.45 -22.27
CA ASN A 620 -3.87 -14.44 -22.33
C ASN A 620 -4.37 -14.20 -23.76
N GLY A 621 -3.47 -14.09 -24.74
CA GLY A 621 -3.86 -13.97 -26.15
C GLY A 621 -4.65 -15.18 -26.66
N THR A 622 -4.37 -16.38 -26.13
CA THR A 622 -5.17 -17.58 -26.46
C THR A 622 -6.57 -17.50 -25.88
N HIS A 623 -6.72 -16.95 -24.67
CA HIS A 623 -8.04 -16.70 -24.08
C HIS A 623 -8.79 -15.57 -24.78
N ILE A 624 -8.13 -14.48 -25.19
CA ILE A 624 -8.73 -13.41 -26.00
C ILE A 624 -9.35 -13.98 -27.29
N ARG A 625 -8.63 -14.85 -28.00
CA ARG A 625 -9.13 -15.53 -29.21
C ARG A 625 -10.33 -16.45 -28.97
N ARG A 626 -10.50 -16.94 -27.74
CA ARG A 626 -11.63 -17.80 -27.35
C ARG A 626 -12.87 -17.03 -26.93
N LEU A 627 -12.75 -15.73 -26.67
CA LEU A 627 -13.91 -14.91 -26.31
C LEU A 627 -14.92 -14.85 -27.45
N ASP A 628 -16.20 -14.84 -27.09
CA ASP A 628 -17.25 -14.50 -28.04
C ASP A 628 -16.97 -13.12 -28.65
N PRO A 629 -17.13 -12.92 -29.97
CA PRO A 629 -16.79 -11.66 -30.63
C PRO A 629 -17.49 -10.44 -30.02
N LYS A 630 -18.73 -10.58 -29.53
CA LYS A 630 -19.45 -9.48 -28.89
C LYS A 630 -18.90 -9.19 -27.49
N ASP A 631 -18.60 -10.22 -26.71
CA ASP A 631 -17.95 -10.07 -25.40
C ASP A 631 -16.57 -9.40 -25.56
N PHE A 632 -15.74 -9.88 -26.50
CA PHE A 632 -14.46 -9.26 -26.82
C PHE A 632 -14.63 -7.78 -27.16
N ARG A 633 -15.55 -7.46 -28.08
CA ARG A 633 -15.88 -6.09 -28.48
C ARG A 633 -16.23 -5.21 -27.28
N ASP A 634 -17.10 -5.68 -26.40
CA ASP A 634 -17.56 -4.89 -25.25
C ASP A 634 -16.44 -4.69 -24.20
N ARG A 635 -15.57 -5.69 -24.03
CA ARG A 635 -14.39 -5.58 -23.15
C ARG A 635 -13.33 -4.57 -23.65
N MET A 636 -13.37 -4.18 -24.92
CA MET A 636 -12.46 -3.14 -25.46
C MET A 636 -12.86 -1.72 -25.06
N VAL A 637 -14.14 -1.48 -24.72
CA VAL A 637 -14.68 -0.14 -24.45
C VAL A 637 -13.92 0.59 -23.34
N PRO A 638 -13.63 -0.01 -22.17
CA PRO A 638 -12.90 0.68 -21.11
C PRO A 638 -11.48 1.11 -21.52
N TYR A 639 -10.83 0.36 -22.43
CA TYR A 639 -9.48 0.70 -22.91
C TYR A 639 -9.50 1.86 -23.91
N LEU A 640 -10.56 1.96 -24.73
CA LEU A 640 -10.78 3.15 -25.55
C LEU A 640 -11.07 4.40 -24.71
N GLN A 641 -11.87 4.24 -23.64
CA GLN A 641 -12.17 5.31 -22.69
C GLN A 641 -10.91 5.78 -21.97
N ALA A 642 -10.05 4.86 -21.53
CA ALA A 642 -8.78 5.18 -20.88
C ALA A 642 -7.82 5.97 -21.80
N LEU A 643 -7.92 5.78 -23.12
CA LEU A 643 -7.18 6.55 -24.13
C LEU A 643 -7.86 7.89 -24.48
N GLY A 644 -9.03 8.19 -23.90
CA GLY A 644 -9.80 9.40 -24.22
C GLY A 644 -10.40 9.39 -25.63
N LEU A 645 -10.53 8.21 -26.25
CA LEU A 645 -10.99 8.07 -27.64
C LEU A 645 -12.52 8.04 -27.76
N VAL A 646 -13.21 7.68 -26.68
CA VAL A 646 -14.68 7.62 -26.60
C VAL A 646 -15.14 8.10 -25.22
N GLY A 647 -16.37 8.58 -25.12
CA GLY A 647 -16.97 8.99 -23.84
C GLY A 647 -17.49 7.83 -22.98
N ASP A 648 -18.20 8.16 -21.91
CA ASP A 648 -18.85 7.19 -21.02
C ASP A 648 -19.82 6.26 -21.76
N GLU A 649 -20.51 6.81 -22.76
CA GLU A 649 -21.36 6.07 -23.70
C GLU A 649 -20.81 6.21 -25.12
N LEU A 650 -20.86 5.12 -25.89
CA LEU A 650 -20.51 5.14 -27.30
C LEU A 650 -21.60 5.86 -28.11
N SER A 651 -21.20 6.84 -28.91
CA SER A 651 -22.05 7.35 -29.98
C SER A 651 -22.35 6.26 -31.02
N GLY A 652 -23.40 6.47 -31.83
CA GLY A 652 -23.76 5.52 -32.89
C GLY A 652 -22.62 5.27 -33.90
N ARG A 653 -21.79 6.28 -34.16
CA ARG A 653 -20.63 6.15 -35.05
C ARG A 653 -19.49 5.38 -34.39
N GLU A 654 -19.16 5.67 -33.14
CA GLU A 654 -18.12 4.93 -32.40
C GLU A 654 -18.51 3.46 -32.23
N ALA A 655 -19.79 3.17 -31.98
CA ALA A 655 -20.29 1.80 -31.90
C ALA A 655 -20.10 1.06 -33.23
N GLN A 656 -20.45 1.67 -34.37
CA GLN A 656 -20.24 1.08 -35.70
C GLN A 656 -18.76 0.83 -36.01
N LEU A 657 -17.89 1.79 -35.67
CA LEU A 657 -16.44 1.66 -35.86
C LEU A 657 -15.90 0.49 -35.03
N LEU A 658 -16.30 0.41 -33.76
CA LEU A 658 -15.86 -0.65 -32.86
C LEU A 658 -16.37 -2.03 -33.29
N ASP A 659 -17.63 -2.13 -33.73
CA ASP A 659 -18.23 -3.38 -34.22
C ASP A 659 -17.48 -3.92 -35.45
N GLY A 660 -17.06 -3.03 -36.35
CA GLY A 660 -16.27 -3.38 -37.53
C GLY A 660 -14.78 -3.64 -37.24
N ALA A 661 -14.18 -2.90 -36.30
CA ALA A 661 -12.75 -2.97 -36.02
C ALA A 661 -12.36 -4.11 -35.07
N ALA A 662 -13.20 -4.44 -34.08
CA ALA A 662 -12.88 -5.46 -33.07
C ALA A 662 -12.53 -6.84 -33.69
N PRO A 663 -13.30 -7.39 -34.65
CA PRO A 663 -12.97 -8.68 -35.28
C PRO A 663 -11.61 -8.66 -36.00
N LEU A 664 -11.16 -7.50 -36.47
CA LEU A 664 -9.91 -7.34 -37.22
C LEU A 664 -8.66 -7.40 -36.33
N VAL A 665 -8.82 -7.21 -35.02
CA VAL A 665 -7.71 -7.14 -34.05
C VAL A 665 -7.68 -8.32 -33.08
N GLN A 666 -8.81 -9.00 -32.84
CA GLN A 666 -8.92 -10.08 -31.84
C GLN A 666 -7.85 -11.18 -32.00
N GLU A 667 -7.62 -11.65 -33.22
CA GLU A 667 -6.63 -12.70 -33.53
C GLU A 667 -5.16 -12.22 -33.46
N ARG A 668 -4.94 -10.92 -33.29
CA ARG A 668 -3.62 -10.28 -33.49
C ARG A 668 -2.98 -9.77 -32.21
N ILE A 669 -3.71 -9.78 -31.10
CA ILE A 669 -3.29 -9.17 -29.83
C ILE A 669 -3.12 -10.21 -28.74
N ALA A 670 -2.23 -9.89 -27.80
CA ALA A 670 -2.09 -10.62 -26.55
C ALA A 670 -2.81 -9.90 -25.40
N LEU A 671 -3.06 -8.60 -25.52
CA LEU A 671 -3.67 -7.76 -24.49
C LEU A 671 -4.72 -6.82 -25.09
N LEU A 672 -5.82 -6.57 -24.37
CA LEU A 672 -6.88 -5.65 -24.82
C LEU A 672 -6.35 -4.22 -25.06
N GLY A 673 -5.39 -3.74 -24.26
CA GLY A 673 -4.77 -2.42 -24.47
C GLY A 673 -4.07 -2.31 -25.82
N GLU A 674 -3.40 -3.38 -26.28
CA GLU A 674 -2.78 -3.42 -27.62
C GLU A 674 -3.81 -3.27 -28.73
N GLY A 675 -4.99 -3.88 -28.56
CA GLY A 675 -6.07 -3.76 -29.52
C GLY A 675 -6.61 -2.33 -29.60
N ALA A 676 -6.81 -1.69 -28.45
CA ALA A 676 -7.32 -0.31 -28.35
C ALA A 676 -6.33 0.66 -28.99
N ASP A 677 -5.05 0.53 -28.66
CA ASP A 677 -3.99 1.30 -29.30
C ASP A 677 -3.98 1.08 -30.82
N MET A 678 -4.08 -0.17 -31.28
CA MET A 678 -4.00 -0.51 -32.70
C MET A 678 -5.12 0.09 -33.54
N MET A 679 -6.32 0.25 -32.97
CA MET A 679 -7.49 0.82 -33.65
C MET A 679 -7.74 2.30 -33.34
N ALA A 680 -6.92 2.91 -32.47
CA ALA A 680 -7.09 4.30 -32.01
C ALA A 680 -7.26 5.32 -33.14
N PHE A 681 -6.55 5.15 -34.26
CA PHE A 681 -6.62 6.04 -35.42
C PHE A 681 -8.03 6.13 -36.04
N LEU A 682 -8.92 5.17 -35.81
CA LEU A 682 -10.29 5.19 -36.30
C LEU A 682 -11.18 6.17 -35.52
N PHE A 683 -10.80 6.52 -34.29
CA PHE A 683 -11.61 7.30 -33.35
C PHE A 683 -11.16 8.76 -33.22
N VAL A 684 -10.07 9.16 -33.87
CA VAL A 684 -9.54 10.54 -33.84
C VAL A 684 -9.90 11.30 -35.11
N ALA A 685 -10.06 12.62 -34.99
CA ALA A 685 -10.23 13.50 -36.13
C ALA A 685 -8.98 13.51 -37.03
N ASP A 686 -9.17 13.78 -38.33
CA ASP A 686 -8.09 13.66 -39.33
C ASP A 686 -6.93 14.64 -39.12
N ASP A 687 -7.23 15.83 -38.61
CA ASP A 687 -6.26 16.87 -38.27
C ASP A 687 -5.52 16.57 -36.95
N GLN A 688 -6.15 15.80 -36.06
CA GLN A 688 -5.60 15.33 -34.79
C GLN A 688 -4.81 14.03 -34.90
N LEU A 689 -4.85 13.33 -36.05
CA LEU A 689 -4.09 12.09 -36.23
C LEU A 689 -2.59 12.36 -36.09
N GLU A 690 -1.97 11.80 -35.06
CA GLU A 690 -0.52 11.81 -34.92
C GLU A 690 0.13 10.75 -35.81
N VAL A 691 1.26 11.11 -36.43
CA VAL A 691 2.02 10.23 -37.31
C VAL A 691 3.35 9.90 -36.65
N GLU A 692 3.55 8.62 -36.32
CA GLU A 692 4.77 8.16 -35.67
C GLU A 692 5.99 8.27 -36.59
N ASP A 693 7.18 8.55 -36.03
CA ASP A 693 8.42 8.56 -36.82
C ASP A 693 8.69 7.23 -37.55
N LYS A 694 8.29 6.12 -36.94
CA LYS A 694 8.41 4.78 -37.56
C LYS A 694 7.50 4.61 -38.78
N ALA A 695 6.43 5.40 -38.93
CA ALA A 695 5.55 5.37 -40.09
C ALA A 695 6.26 5.85 -41.36
N PHE A 696 7.29 6.69 -41.24
CA PHE A 696 8.12 7.14 -42.37
C PHE A 696 9.20 6.14 -42.78
N SER A 697 9.40 5.07 -42.00
CA SER A 697 10.49 4.12 -42.23
C SER A 697 10.15 3.10 -43.32
N GLY A 698 10.99 3.01 -44.36
CA GLY A 698 10.93 1.94 -45.36
C GLY A 698 9.85 2.13 -46.44
N LEU A 699 9.41 3.36 -46.68
CA LEU A 699 8.42 3.71 -47.70
C LEU A 699 8.98 3.66 -49.13
N GLY A 700 10.29 3.89 -49.29
CA GLY A 700 11.00 3.85 -50.57
C GLY A 700 11.00 5.18 -51.32
N ASP A 701 11.84 5.27 -52.35
CA ASP A 701 12.20 6.54 -53.00
C ASP A 701 11.05 7.15 -53.84
N GLN A 702 10.06 6.35 -54.22
CA GLN A 702 8.87 6.76 -54.99
C GLN A 702 7.66 7.06 -54.10
N VAL A 703 7.86 7.35 -52.81
CA VAL A 703 6.76 7.51 -51.85
C VAL A 703 5.76 8.61 -52.26
N LEU A 704 6.23 9.76 -52.76
CA LEU A 704 5.34 10.84 -53.20
C LEU A 704 4.49 10.42 -54.41
N GLU A 705 5.10 9.80 -55.41
CA GLU A 705 4.41 9.24 -56.58
C GLU A 705 3.41 8.14 -56.19
N THR A 706 3.77 7.31 -55.20
CA THR A 706 2.88 6.27 -54.64
C THR A 706 1.64 6.89 -53.99
N LEU A 707 1.81 7.94 -53.19
CA LEU A 707 0.70 8.63 -52.53
C LEU A 707 -0.19 9.38 -53.53
N ASP A 708 0.39 9.98 -54.57
CA ASP A 708 -0.35 10.66 -55.64
C ASP A 708 -1.19 9.68 -56.48
N ALA A 709 -0.61 8.54 -56.85
CA ALA A 709 -1.32 7.48 -57.58
C ALA A 709 -2.43 6.86 -56.72
N ALA A 710 -2.15 6.58 -55.44
CA ALA A 710 -3.15 6.06 -54.51
C ALA A 710 -4.32 7.05 -54.34
N THR A 711 -4.02 8.33 -54.14
CA THR A 711 -5.05 9.38 -53.99
C THR A 711 -5.92 9.48 -55.24
N SER A 712 -5.31 9.47 -56.43
CA SER A 712 -6.05 9.56 -57.70
C SER A 712 -6.96 8.35 -57.93
N ALA A 713 -6.48 7.14 -57.62
CA ALA A 713 -7.25 5.91 -57.76
C ALA A 713 -8.46 5.91 -56.82
N LEU A 714 -8.25 6.28 -55.56
CA LEU A 714 -9.30 6.31 -54.54
C LEU A 714 -10.33 7.42 -54.79
N GLN A 715 -9.92 8.57 -55.33
CA GLN A 715 -10.85 9.65 -55.72
C GLN A 715 -11.87 9.18 -56.76
N GLY A 716 -11.50 8.21 -57.60
CA GLY A 716 -12.36 7.64 -58.64
C GLY A 716 -13.50 6.76 -58.11
N ILE A 717 -13.44 6.32 -56.85
CA ILE A 717 -14.49 5.50 -56.22
C ILE A 717 -15.57 6.43 -55.65
N ALA A 718 -16.84 6.16 -55.97
CA ALA A 718 -17.98 6.89 -55.41
C ALA A 718 -18.21 6.51 -53.93
N GLU A 719 -18.75 7.42 -53.11
CA GLU A 719 -19.04 7.17 -51.68
C GLU A 719 -19.88 5.91 -51.45
N SER A 720 -20.91 5.70 -52.29
CA SER A 720 -21.80 4.53 -52.21
C SER A 720 -21.13 3.20 -52.58
N GLU A 721 -19.94 3.26 -53.16
CA GLU A 721 -19.14 2.10 -53.60
C GLU A 721 -17.85 1.97 -52.78
N TRP A 722 -17.72 2.74 -51.69
CA TRP A 722 -16.56 2.73 -50.81
C TRP A 722 -16.52 1.47 -49.92
N THR A 723 -16.18 0.36 -50.54
CA THR A 723 -16.11 -0.98 -49.93
C THR A 723 -14.69 -1.52 -49.99
N THR A 724 -14.34 -2.42 -49.08
CA THR A 724 -13.03 -3.09 -48.99
C THR A 724 -12.57 -3.63 -50.34
N GLU A 725 -13.44 -4.32 -51.07
CA GLU A 725 -13.15 -4.94 -52.37
C GLU A 725 -12.77 -3.88 -53.42
N ASN A 726 -13.56 -2.82 -53.55
CA ASN A 726 -13.31 -1.75 -54.52
C ASN A 726 -12.05 -0.93 -54.17
N ILE A 727 -11.81 -0.69 -52.89
CA ILE A 727 -10.60 0.01 -52.40
C ILE A 727 -9.36 -0.84 -52.73
N GLU A 728 -9.40 -2.13 -52.45
CA GLU A 728 -8.30 -3.05 -52.74
C GLU A 728 -8.03 -3.14 -54.25
N GLU A 729 -9.07 -3.30 -55.07
CA GLU A 729 -8.93 -3.38 -56.53
C GLU A 729 -8.30 -2.11 -57.11
N ALA A 730 -8.81 -0.92 -56.73
CA ALA A 730 -8.30 0.35 -57.22
C ALA A 730 -6.83 0.57 -56.83
N LEU A 731 -6.47 0.28 -55.59
CA LEU A 731 -5.07 0.41 -55.12
C LEU A 731 -4.15 -0.61 -55.77
N ARG A 732 -4.61 -1.84 -56.05
CA ARG A 732 -3.83 -2.84 -56.76
C ARG A 732 -3.57 -2.44 -58.21
N GLN A 733 -4.60 -2.02 -58.94
CA GLN A 733 -4.46 -1.56 -60.32
C GLN A 733 -3.49 -0.37 -60.41
N ALA A 734 -3.64 0.63 -59.55
CA ALA A 734 -2.80 1.82 -59.60
C ALA A 734 -1.35 1.57 -59.16
N LEU A 735 -1.15 0.89 -58.02
CA LEU A 735 0.16 0.81 -57.38
C LEU A 735 0.96 -0.43 -57.80
N ILE A 736 0.29 -1.56 -58.04
CA ILE A 736 0.96 -2.82 -58.38
C ILE A 736 1.05 -3.00 -59.89
N GLU A 737 -0.03 -2.77 -60.63
CA GLU A 737 -0.01 -2.93 -62.09
C GLU A 737 0.51 -1.67 -62.80
N GLY A 738 0.09 -0.49 -62.33
CA GLY A 738 0.51 0.79 -62.91
C GLY A 738 1.95 1.18 -62.58
N LEU A 739 2.30 1.24 -61.29
CA LEU A 739 3.64 1.64 -60.82
C LEU A 739 4.60 0.46 -60.60
N GLU A 740 4.16 -0.78 -60.81
CA GLU A 740 4.97 -2.00 -60.64
C GLU A 740 5.61 -2.14 -59.24
N LEU A 741 4.98 -1.56 -58.21
CA LEU A 741 5.51 -1.55 -56.85
C LEU A 741 5.33 -2.91 -56.17
N LYS A 742 6.27 -3.26 -55.29
CA LYS A 742 6.10 -4.40 -54.38
C LYS A 742 4.98 -4.10 -53.37
N PRO A 743 4.09 -5.06 -53.03
CA PRO A 743 2.97 -4.83 -52.12
C PRO A 743 3.33 -4.17 -50.79
N ARG A 744 4.47 -4.55 -50.19
CA ARG A 744 4.96 -3.97 -48.94
C ARG A 744 5.25 -2.46 -49.04
N LYS A 745 5.76 -1.97 -50.18
CA LYS A 745 6.03 -0.55 -50.39
C LYS A 745 4.75 0.20 -50.75
N ALA A 746 3.98 -0.36 -51.70
CA ALA A 746 2.70 0.21 -52.15
C ALA A 746 1.74 0.45 -50.98
N PHE A 747 1.36 -0.62 -50.28
CA PHE A 747 0.39 -0.53 -49.19
C PHE A 747 1.01 -0.02 -47.89
N GLY A 748 2.34 -0.08 -47.75
CA GLY A 748 3.04 0.51 -46.61
C GLY A 748 2.85 2.02 -46.53
N ALA A 749 2.99 2.73 -47.66
CA ALA A 749 2.79 4.18 -47.72
C ALA A 749 1.34 4.58 -47.40
N VAL A 750 0.37 3.89 -47.99
CA VAL A 750 -1.05 4.14 -47.74
C VAL A 750 -1.42 3.84 -46.29
N ARG A 751 -0.91 2.75 -45.70
CA ARG A 751 -1.12 2.40 -44.29
C ARG A 751 -0.57 3.47 -43.35
N SER A 752 0.67 3.90 -43.58
CA SER A 752 1.29 4.97 -42.78
C SER A 752 0.47 6.26 -42.87
N ALA A 753 -0.05 6.60 -44.04
CA ALA A 753 -0.88 7.77 -44.23
C ALA A 753 -2.22 7.69 -43.48
N VAL A 754 -2.94 6.57 -43.61
CA VAL A 754 -4.29 6.39 -43.06
C VAL A 754 -4.28 6.21 -41.55
N SER A 755 -3.32 5.44 -41.03
CA SER A 755 -3.28 5.07 -39.60
C SER A 755 -2.28 5.86 -38.78
N GLY A 756 -1.40 6.64 -39.42
CA GLY A 756 -0.27 7.29 -38.75
C GLY A 756 0.81 6.31 -38.27
N ARG A 757 0.68 5.01 -38.56
CA ARG A 757 1.51 3.94 -38.00
C ARG A 757 1.96 2.95 -39.07
N ARG A 758 3.06 2.26 -38.78
CA ARG A 758 3.60 1.20 -39.65
C ARG A 758 2.84 -0.12 -39.55
N VAL A 759 2.21 -0.38 -38.40
CA VAL A 759 1.40 -1.56 -38.13
C VAL A 759 0.01 -1.09 -37.75
N SER A 760 -1.02 -1.65 -38.38
CA SER A 760 -2.43 -1.36 -38.13
C SER A 760 -3.25 -2.62 -38.40
N PRO A 761 -4.59 -2.60 -38.22
CA PRO A 761 -5.49 -3.64 -38.72
C PRO A 761 -5.37 -3.81 -40.26
N PRO A 762 -6.06 -4.78 -40.88
CA PRO A 762 -6.18 -4.88 -42.33
C PRO A 762 -6.53 -3.52 -42.96
N LEU A 763 -5.75 -3.13 -43.99
CA LEU A 763 -5.70 -1.75 -44.46
C LEU A 763 -7.00 -1.32 -45.14
N PHE A 764 -7.53 -2.18 -46.01
CA PHE A 764 -8.66 -1.84 -46.86
C PHE A 764 -9.95 -1.76 -46.05
N GLU A 765 -10.13 -2.70 -45.12
CA GLU A 765 -11.18 -2.73 -44.13
C GLU A 765 -11.10 -1.50 -43.21
N SER A 766 -9.90 -1.12 -42.78
CA SER A 766 -9.70 0.12 -42.00
C SER A 766 -10.13 1.36 -42.79
N MET A 767 -9.88 1.41 -44.10
CA MET A 767 -10.28 2.54 -44.95
C MET A 767 -11.79 2.55 -45.21
N GLU A 768 -12.43 1.39 -45.36
CA GLU A 768 -13.88 1.28 -45.43
C GLU A 768 -14.52 1.81 -44.13
N LEU A 769 -14.03 1.36 -42.97
CA LEU A 769 -14.51 1.81 -41.67
C LEU A 769 -14.32 3.31 -41.48
N LEU A 770 -13.15 3.84 -41.85
CA LEU A 770 -12.84 5.26 -41.71
C LEU A 770 -13.71 6.14 -42.64
N GLY A 771 -14.05 5.63 -43.82
CA GLY A 771 -14.79 6.35 -44.85
C GLY A 771 -13.88 7.07 -45.85
N ARG A 772 -14.47 7.46 -46.99
CA ARG A 772 -13.75 8.01 -48.13
C ARG A 772 -13.11 9.36 -47.85
N GLU A 773 -13.88 10.31 -47.32
CA GLU A 773 -13.43 11.69 -47.10
C GLU A 773 -12.20 11.72 -46.18
N SER A 774 -12.29 11.04 -45.03
CA SER A 774 -11.19 10.96 -44.06
C SER A 774 -9.97 10.21 -44.61
N SER A 775 -10.17 9.13 -45.36
CA SER A 775 -9.06 8.41 -46.01
C SER A 775 -8.27 9.31 -46.98
N LEU A 776 -8.97 10.09 -47.80
CA LEU A 776 -8.35 11.01 -48.76
C LEU A 776 -7.68 12.21 -48.07
N ALA A 777 -8.32 12.77 -47.03
CA ALA A 777 -7.76 13.87 -46.24
C ALA A 777 -6.43 13.48 -45.58
N ARG A 778 -6.38 12.29 -44.99
CA ARG A 778 -5.16 11.75 -44.36
C ARG A 778 -4.04 11.46 -45.35
N LEU A 779 -4.37 10.93 -46.54
CA LEU A 779 -3.40 10.76 -47.63
C LEU A 779 -2.77 12.08 -48.06
N ALA A 780 -3.59 13.11 -48.28
CA ALA A 780 -3.12 14.44 -48.66
C ALA A 780 -2.23 15.06 -47.57
N ARG A 781 -2.64 14.96 -46.29
CA ARG A 781 -1.87 15.45 -45.15
C ARG A 781 -0.53 14.73 -45.03
N PHE A 782 -0.52 13.40 -45.08
CA PHE A 782 0.71 12.61 -44.97
C PHE A 782 1.67 12.87 -46.14
N ARG A 783 1.15 13.04 -47.36
CA ARG A 783 1.96 13.46 -48.51
C ARG A 783 2.70 14.78 -48.23
N GLY A 784 2.01 15.77 -47.68
CA GLY A 784 2.63 17.05 -47.29
C GLY A 784 3.70 16.89 -46.20
N LEU A 785 3.49 15.98 -45.23
CA LEU A 785 4.47 15.66 -44.20
C LEU A 785 5.72 14.97 -44.77
N VAL A 786 5.55 14.07 -45.74
CA VAL A 786 6.67 13.43 -46.44
C VAL A 786 7.47 14.46 -47.22
N GLU A 787 6.80 15.33 -47.98
CA GLU A 787 7.46 16.40 -48.75
C GLU A 787 8.25 17.37 -47.85
N ALA A 788 7.72 17.70 -46.67
CA ALA A 788 8.41 18.53 -45.69
C ALA A 788 9.65 17.88 -45.07
N ARG A 789 9.77 16.55 -45.10
CA ARG A 789 10.92 15.81 -44.54
C ARG A 789 12.07 15.63 -45.53
N GLY A 790 11.87 15.94 -46.82
CA GLY A 790 12.82 15.64 -47.90
C GLY A 790 12.86 14.16 -48.23
#